data_AF-A0AA39UZK2-F1
#
_entry.id   AF-A0AA39UZK2-F1
#
_cell.length_a   1.000
_cell.length_b   1.000
_cell.length_c   1.000
_cell.angle_alpha   90.00
_cell.angle_beta   90.00
_cell.angle_gamma   90.00
#
_symmetry.space_group_name_H-M   'P 1'
#
loop_
_entity.id
_entity.type
_entity.pdbx_description
1 polymer ?
#
loop_
_entity_poly.entity_id
_entity_poly.type
_entity_poly.pdbx_seq_one_letter_code
_entity_poly.pdbx_strand_id
1 'polypeptide(L)'
;MSSTEHNFSGALATWRDINLSELQKSLDAQGIELVDNQKESVVGRKALADKTKEFKKIPDEGKLTAFKGLLKAYQTEIDNLTKRSKASENAFLNVYKVLAEAPDPYPLLEAAVDQTVKVAEARELETELRRLHDENADLKRRVNETASIETAKKKAEAKVEQLEHTMEDLINERVSRKENELNATYDEKLRNYEEREQDLHRQISLTTAQLRDLRMSNDTNQAKLLDHSSRQDQEVVAKFAEVDMMVVDLERANSRVATVERRNEILRAEIEVLRSGNDTSDRAKSLQAQVTEYEAELERTTQTLETQKAAASELEAHVKKTSDDFAKEILKKASEIDTLKNRLKQYNDYDEIKRELDIMKYVEFAGFDDDIDEDDEQIDGYEVGLQLPNPNADKTNAQQGKSLEALLATKNKRLLEELTKFRILHSELENSLQAAQDQLSSTGADLEKQKALNEKLENDLLSMNKHRTNGDITPPESSDVLTGLDLGRKADSSIRTTPIPFTSSADTSILPIVTSQRDRFRQRNAELEEELRRQFQIISDLRSEVKNLQADNLKLYEKVRYMQSYREEAGSRPVTSQLDPLPAPAGNSSDDLGKYRVRYEEAMNPFEAFRGREATRAYQNLNAVERGVLTITRAMLSNRRARAFFIFYSLALHLLVMYTTYECTTTSGTHLQKQPGPYGP
;
A
#
# COMPACT_ATOMS: atom_id res chain seq x y z
N MET A 1 37.29 14.85 -52.67
CA MET A 1 38.58 14.27 -53.09
C MET A 1 38.25 13.04 -53.92
N SER A 2 38.52 13.09 -55.23
CA SER A 2 37.88 12.26 -56.27
C SER A 2 38.94 11.75 -57.23
N SER A 3 39.77 10.79 -56.80
CA SER A 3 40.86 10.30 -57.65
C SER A 3 41.47 8.96 -57.20
N THR A 4 40.67 7.98 -56.78
CA THR A 4 41.11 6.58 -56.56
C THR A 4 40.00 5.53 -56.76
N GLU A 5 38.94 5.82 -57.51
CA GLU A 5 38.05 4.76 -58.04
C GLU A 5 38.68 4.11 -59.28
N HIS A 6 39.95 3.70 -59.19
CA HIS A 6 40.57 2.92 -60.26
C HIS A 6 39.95 1.52 -60.25
N ASN A 7 38.85 1.35 -61.01
CA ASN A 7 38.31 0.08 -61.48
C ASN A 7 38.43 -1.09 -60.49
N PHE A 8 37.96 -0.96 -59.24
CA PHE A 8 37.99 -2.06 -58.25
C PHE A 8 37.39 -3.35 -58.80
N SER A 9 36.28 -3.23 -59.55
CA SER A 9 35.65 -4.34 -60.26
C SER A 9 36.55 -4.94 -61.34
N GLY A 10 37.27 -4.10 -62.09
CA GLY A 10 38.24 -4.53 -63.09
C GLY A 10 39.44 -5.22 -62.47
N ALA A 11 39.99 -4.68 -61.37
CA ALA A 11 41.10 -5.29 -60.65
C ALA A 11 40.72 -6.64 -60.01
N LEU A 12 39.52 -6.76 -59.45
CA LEU A 12 38.98 -8.03 -58.96
C LEU A 12 38.80 -9.05 -60.10
N ALA A 13 38.35 -8.61 -61.27
CA ALA A 13 38.27 -9.46 -62.45
C ALA A 13 39.65 -9.94 -62.90
N THR A 14 40.64 -9.04 -62.98
CA THR A 14 42.02 -9.39 -63.34
C THR A 14 42.62 -10.38 -62.35
N TRP A 15 42.48 -10.18 -61.04
CA TRP A 15 42.99 -11.13 -60.03
C TRP A 15 42.25 -12.47 -60.02
N ARG A 16 40.97 -12.48 -60.39
CA ARG A 16 40.21 -13.72 -60.63
C ARG A 16 40.75 -14.47 -61.85
N ASP A 17 41.01 -13.76 -62.95
CA ASP A 17 41.48 -14.34 -64.21
C ASP A 17 42.93 -14.82 -64.12
N ILE A 18 43.78 -14.13 -63.34
CA ILE A 18 45.14 -14.58 -63.01
C ILE A 18 45.12 -15.93 -62.31
N ASN A 19 44.06 -16.21 -61.53
CA ASN A 19 43.85 -17.44 -60.78
C ASN A 19 45.15 -17.94 -60.13
N LEU A 20 45.59 -17.22 -59.09
CA LEU A 20 46.89 -17.44 -58.45
C LEU A 20 47.17 -18.91 -58.09
N SER A 21 46.11 -19.66 -57.74
CA SER A 21 46.19 -21.08 -57.40
C SER A 21 46.57 -21.97 -58.58
N GLU A 22 46.10 -21.65 -59.79
CA GLU A 22 46.42 -22.37 -61.01
C GLU A 22 47.77 -21.94 -61.59
N LEU A 23 48.07 -20.64 -61.52
CA LEU A 23 49.38 -20.10 -61.88
C LEU A 23 50.49 -20.72 -61.04
N GLN A 24 50.27 -20.87 -59.73
CA GLN A 24 51.21 -21.53 -58.82
C GLN A 24 51.49 -22.98 -59.24
N LYS A 25 50.45 -23.77 -59.57
CA LYS A 25 50.62 -25.15 -60.04
C LYS A 25 51.42 -25.24 -61.34
N SER A 26 51.17 -24.31 -62.28
CA SER A 26 51.92 -24.23 -63.53
C SER A 26 53.39 -23.88 -63.28
N LEU A 27 53.64 -22.95 -62.34
CA LEU A 27 54.99 -22.58 -61.93
C LEU A 27 55.75 -23.70 -61.23
N ASP A 28 55.07 -24.46 -60.37
CA ASP A 28 55.67 -25.61 -59.70
C ASP A 28 56.12 -26.66 -60.74
N ALA A 29 55.30 -26.94 -61.76
CA ALA A 29 55.66 -27.86 -62.85
C ALA A 29 56.86 -27.34 -63.68
N GLN A 30 56.86 -26.05 -64.04
CA GLN A 30 57.98 -25.42 -64.76
C GLN A 30 59.26 -25.38 -63.91
N GLY A 31 59.13 -25.20 -62.59
CA GLY A 31 60.24 -25.25 -61.64
C GLY A 31 60.90 -26.62 -61.59
N ILE A 32 60.11 -27.69 -61.58
CA ILE A 32 60.62 -29.08 -61.66
C ILE A 32 61.37 -29.29 -62.99
N GLU A 33 60.78 -28.87 -64.10
CA GLU A 33 61.41 -28.99 -65.43
C GLU A 33 62.74 -28.23 -65.50
N LEU A 34 62.84 -27.04 -64.90
CA LEU A 34 64.07 -26.26 -64.85
C LEU A 34 65.17 -26.97 -64.05
N VAL A 35 64.81 -27.57 -62.91
CA VAL A 35 65.74 -28.35 -62.09
C VAL A 35 66.24 -29.58 -62.84
N ASP A 36 65.38 -30.29 -63.56
CA ASP A 36 65.78 -31.46 -64.33
C ASP A 36 66.65 -31.09 -65.54
N ASN A 37 66.31 -30.00 -66.24
CA ASN A 37 67.14 -29.39 -67.27
C ASN A 37 68.54 -28.99 -66.76
N GLN A 38 68.63 -28.51 -65.52
CA GLN A 38 69.89 -28.19 -64.86
C GLN A 38 70.73 -29.45 -64.60
N LYS A 39 70.11 -30.54 -64.11
CA LYS A 39 70.78 -31.84 -63.92
C LYS A 39 71.30 -32.40 -65.24
N GLU A 40 70.47 -32.36 -66.29
CA GLU A 40 70.87 -32.79 -67.63
C GLU A 40 72.03 -31.98 -68.20
N SER A 41 72.13 -30.69 -67.87
CA SER A 41 73.28 -29.83 -68.26
C SER A 41 74.59 -30.28 -67.64
N VAL A 42 74.55 -30.70 -66.38
CA VAL A 42 75.74 -31.20 -65.70
C VAL A 42 76.18 -32.52 -66.32
N VAL A 43 75.23 -33.43 -66.58
CA VAL A 43 75.49 -34.74 -67.19
C VAL A 43 75.99 -34.59 -68.64
N GLY A 44 75.32 -33.77 -69.46
CA GLY A 44 75.67 -33.50 -70.85
C GLY A 44 77.06 -32.89 -71.01
N ARG A 45 77.40 -31.88 -70.18
CA ARG A 45 78.76 -31.29 -70.15
C ARG A 45 79.83 -32.32 -69.78
N LYS A 46 79.57 -33.18 -68.80
CA LYS A 46 80.49 -34.25 -68.40
C LYS A 46 80.72 -35.26 -69.53
N ALA A 47 79.64 -35.73 -70.15
CA ALA A 47 79.69 -36.66 -71.28
C ALA A 47 80.44 -36.07 -72.50
N LEU A 48 80.28 -34.76 -72.75
CA LEU A 48 81.01 -34.07 -73.81
C LEU A 48 82.51 -33.96 -73.50
N ALA A 49 82.86 -33.62 -72.25
CA ALA A 49 84.25 -33.57 -71.80
C ALA A 49 84.94 -34.95 -71.93
N ASP A 50 84.24 -36.04 -71.59
CA ASP A 50 84.74 -37.40 -71.72
C ASP A 50 84.96 -37.78 -73.20
N LYS A 51 84.00 -37.48 -74.10
CA LYS A 51 84.14 -37.69 -75.55
C LYS A 51 85.29 -36.89 -76.16
N THR A 52 85.51 -35.64 -75.71
CA THR A 52 86.65 -34.83 -76.14
C THR A 52 87.98 -35.42 -75.68
N LYS A 53 88.02 -35.96 -74.46
CA LYS A 53 89.21 -36.64 -73.91
C LYS A 53 89.50 -37.94 -74.65
N GLU A 54 88.48 -38.71 -75.01
CA GLU A 54 88.60 -39.93 -75.82
C GLU A 54 89.10 -39.62 -77.23
N PHE A 55 88.52 -38.61 -77.90
CA PHE A 55 88.97 -38.17 -79.22
C PHE A 55 90.46 -37.79 -79.25
N LYS A 56 90.95 -37.11 -78.21
CA LYS A 56 92.38 -36.75 -78.07
C LYS A 56 93.31 -37.97 -78.03
N LYS A 57 92.82 -39.14 -77.61
CA LYS A 57 93.60 -40.40 -77.51
C LYS A 57 93.64 -41.21 -78.81
N ILE A 58 92.83 -40.86 -79.81
CA ILE A 58 92.76 -41.59 -81.09
C ILE A 58 94.01 -41.27 -81.94
N PRO A 59 94.65 -42.24 -82.62
CA PRO A 59 95.75 -41.98 -83.58
C PRO A 59 95.32 -41.11 -84.77
N ASP A 60 96.26 -40.38 -85.39
CA ASP A 60 95.95 -39.36 -86.40
C ASP A 60 95.17 -39.88 -87.62
N GLU A 61 95.41 -41.13 -88.04
CA GLU A 61 94.69 -41.79 -89.13
C GLU A 61 93.19 -42.03 -88.83
N GLY A 62 92.83 -42.20 -87.55
CA GLY A 62 91.44 -42.44 -87.09
C GLY A 62 90.69 -41.17 -86.65
N LYS A 63 91.40 -40.06 -86.43
CA LYS A 63 90.81 -38.79 -85.97
C LYS A 63 89.83 -38.21 -86.99
N LEU A 64 90.12 -38.31 -88.29
CA LEU A 64 89.23 -37.79 -89.34
C LEU A 64 87.83 -38.43 -89.27
N THR A 65 87.76 -39.73 -88.98
CA THR A 65 86.52 -40.49 -88.87
C THR A 65 85.76 -40.17 -87.57
N ALA A 66 86.46 -40.02 -86.45
CA ALA A 66 85.85 -39.72 -85.15
C ALA A 66 85.42 -38.25 -84.98
N PHE A 67 86.02 -37.32 -85.72
CA PHE A 67 85.77 -35.88 -85.61
C PHE A 67 84.31 -35.53 -85.90
N LYS A 68 83.69 -36.20 -86.88
CA LYS A 68 82.27 -36.02 -87.21
C LYS A 68 81.35 -36.36 -86.03
N GLY A 69 81.68 -37.40 -85.26
CA GLY A 69 80.93 -37.81 -84.07
C GLY A 69 81.08 -36.82 -82.92
N LEU A 70 82.30 -36.30 -82.71
CA LEU A 70 82.56 -35.29 -81.69
C LEU A 70 81.87 -33.96 -82.01
N LEU A 71 81.97 -33.49 -83.26
CA LEU A 71 81.31 -32.28 -83.72
C LEU A 71 79.78 -32.37 -83.53
N LYS A 72 79.18 -33.52 -83.85
CA LYS A 72 77.75 -33.76 -83.63
C LYS A 72 77.38 -33.74 -82.13
N ALA A 73 78.26 -34.23 -81.24
CA ALA A 73 78.04 -34.16 -79.80
C ALA A 73 78.10 -32.73 -79.26
N TYR A 74 79.05 -31.90 -79.72
CA TYR A 74 79.09 -30.47 -79.39
C TYR A 74 77.86 -29.73 -79.91
N GLN A 75 77.45 -30.00 -81.16
CA GLN A 75 76.24 -29.43 -81.74
C GLN A 75 75.00 -29.78 -80.91
N THR A 76 74.87 -31.05 -80.52
CA THR A 76 73.73 -31.52 -79.70
C THR A 76 73.69 -30.82 -78.32
N GLU A 77 74.83 -30.63 -77.65
CA GLU A 77 74.85 -29.92 -76.36
C GLU A 77 74.57 -28.41 -76.51
N ILE A 78 75.01 -27.78 -77.61
CA ILE A 78 74.68 -26.38 -77.92
C ILE A 78 73.17 -26.24 -78.17
N ASP A 79 72.59 -27.15 -78.95
CA ASP A 79 71.15 -27.18 -79.24
C ASP A 79 70.34 -27.39 -77.95
N ASN A 80 70.77 -28.32 -77.09
CA ASN A 80 70.16 -28.56 -75.78
C ASN A 80 70.28 -27.34 -74.85
N LEU A 81 71.44 -26.67 -74.85
CA LEU A 81 71.65 -25.45 -74.06
C LEU A 81 70.72 -24.32 -74.53
N THR A 82 70.59 -24.12 -75.85
CA THR A 82 69.65 -23.13 -76.40
C THR A 82 68.20 -23.49 -76.07
N LYS A 83 67.84 -24.78 -76.14
CA LYS A 83 66.48 -25.24 -75.77
C LYS A 83 66.16 -24.93 -74.30
N ARG A 84 67.09 -25.20 -73.38
CA ARG A 84 66.94 -24.90 -71.95
C ARG A 84 66.84 -23.39 -71.67
N SER A 85 67.70 -22.58 -72.30
CA SER A 85 67.66 -21.11 -72.15
C SER A 85 66.29 -20.57 -72.57
N LYS A 86 65.79 -21.01 -73.73
CA LYS A 86 64.46 -20.66 -74.22
C LYS A 86 63.35 -21.12 -73.27
N ALA A 87 63.44 -22.31 -72.70
CA ALA A 87 62.46 -22.81 -71.74
C ALA A 87 62.43 -21.93 -70.47
N SER A 88 63.59 -21.57 -69.91
CA SER A 88 63.67 -20.69 -68.74
C SER A 88 63.23 -19.25 -69.03
N GLU A 89 63.57 -18.71 -70.20
CA GLU A 89 63.17 -17.38 -70.64
C GLU A 89 61.65 -17.32 -70.85
N ASN A 90 61.07 -18.34 -71.50
CA ASN A 90 59.62 -18.43 -71.69
C ASN A 90 58.87 -18.58 -70.36
N ALA A 91 59.37 -19.41 -69.44
CA ALA A 91 58.78 -19.56 -68.10
C ALA A 91 58.77 -18.22 -67.34
N PHE A 92 59.89 -17.51 -67.32
CA PHE A 92 59.98 -16.18 -66.69
C PHE A 92 59.07 -15.14 -67.35
N LEU A 93 59.07 -15.06 -68.69
CA LEU A 93 58.26 -14.08 -69.42
C LEU A 93 56.76 -14.35 -69.26
N ASN A 94 56.34 -15.62 -69.16
CA ASN A 94 54.95 -15.97 -68.90
C ASN A 94 54.48 -15.41 -67.55
N VAL A 95 55.30 -15.55 -66.49
CA VAL A 95 54.97 -15.00 -65.16
C VAL A 95 55.00 -13.48 -65.16
N TYR A 96 56.05 -12.90 -65.75
CA TYR A 96 56.21 -11.45 -65.81
C TYR A 96 55.04 -10.80 -66.54
N LYS A 97 54.57 -11.39 -67.66
CA LYS A 97 53.41 -10.88 -68.39
C LYS A 97 52.14 -10.85 -67.53
N VAL A 98 51.88 -11.93 -66.81
CA VAL A 98 50.68 -12.05 -65.96
C VAL A 98 50.73 -11.08 -64.78
N LEU A 99 51.90 -10.89 -64.16
CA LEU A 99 52.06 -9.99 -63.01
C LEU A 99 52.23 -8.51 -63.39
N ALA A 100 52.80 -8.20 -64.56
CA ALA A 100 52.98 -6.82 -65.02
C ALA A 100 51.65 -6.15 -65.39
N GLU A 101 50.66 -6.93 -65.82
CA GLU A 101 49.31 -6.46 -66.11
C GLU A 101 48.40 -6.46 -64.85
N ALA A 102 48.85 -7.06 -63.74
CA ALA A 102 48.09 -7.15 -62.51
C ALA A 102 48.12 -5.83 -61.72
N PRO A 103 46.96 -5.27 -61.33
CA PRO A 103 46.90 -4.10 -60.46
C PRO A 103 47.30 -4.44 -59.02
N ASP A 104 47.87 -3.48 -58.30
CA ASP A 104 48.27 -3.65 -56.89
C ASP A 104 47.06 -4.08 -56.02
N PRO A 105 47.13 -5.21 -55.28
CA PRO A 105 46.03 -5.68 -54.45
C PRO A 105 45.89 -4.94 -53.11
N TYR A 106 46.89 -4.20 -52.65
CA TYR A 106 46.87 -3.54 -51.34
C TYR A 106 45.70 -2.54 -51.18
N PRO A 107 45.45 -1.62 -52.13
CA PRO A 107 44.33 -0.69 -52.03
C PRO A 107 42.94 -1.36 -52.04
N LEU A 108 42.81 -2.53 -52.68
CA LEU A 108 41.57 -3.32 -52.67
C LEU A 108 41.28 -3.91 -51.30
N LEU A 109 42.32 -4.43 -50.63
CA LEU A 109 42.19 -5.00 -49.29
C LEU A 109 41.94 -3.92 -48.26
N GLU A 110 42.61 -2.77 -48.35
CA GLU A 110 42.38 -1.61 -47.48
C GLU A 110 40.94 -1.09 -47.62
N ALA A 111 40.46 -0.89 -48.86
CA ALA A 111 39.09 -0.48 -49.10
C ALA A 111 38.05 -1.51 -48.61
N ALA A 112 38.34 -2.81 -48.74
CA ALA A 112 37.48 -3.87 -48.22
C ALA A 112 37.40 -3.83 -46.68
N VAL A 113 38.53 -3.64 -45.99
CA VAL A 113 38.57 -3.49 -44.53
C VAL A 113 37.79 -2.24 -44.10
N ASP A 114 38.05 -1.09 -44.73
CA ASP A 114 37.32 0.16 -44.44
C ASP A 114 35.82 0.02 -44.66
N GLN A 115 35.41 -0.69 -45.72
CA GLN A 115 34.00 -0.94 -46.00
C GLN A 115 33.39 -1.87 -44.94
N THR A 116 34.12 -2.88 -44.45
CA THR A 116 33.61 -3.74 -43.37
C THR A 116 33.43 -2.97 -42.06
N VAL A 117 34.33 -2.06 -41.74
CA VAL A 117 34.21 -1.18 -40.56
C VAL A 117 33.00 -0.26 -40.70
N LYS A 118 32.85 0.41 -41.86
CA LYS A 118 31.68 1.28 -42.13
C LYS A 118 30.36 0.52 -42.07
N VAL A 119 30.32 -0.73 -42.54
CA VAL A 119 29.12 -1.56 -42.45
C VAL A 119 28.80 -1.95 -41.00
N ALA A 120 29.81 -2.19 -40.17
CA ALA A 120 29.61 -2.44 -38.75
C ALA A 120 29.06 -1.19 -38.03
N GLU A 121 29.67 -0.02 -38.26
CA GLU A 121 29.20 1.26 -37.71
C GLU A 121 27.78 1.59 -38.17
N ALA A 122 27.46 1.37 -39.45
CA ALA A 122 26.11 1.58 -39.97
C ALA A 122 25.07 0.68 -39.28
N ARG A 123 25.41 -0.57 -38.98
CA ARG A 123 24.53 -1.48 -38.24
C ARG A 123 24.31 -1.01 -36.80
N GLU A 124 25.36 -0.57 -36.12
CA GLU A 124 25.24 -0.01 -34.77
C GLU A 124 24.33 1.23 -34.76
N LEU A 125 24.52 2.14 -35.71
CA LEU A 125 23.67 3.32 -35.88
C LEU A 125 22.21 2.95 -36.22
N GLU A 126 21.97 1.94 -37.05
CA GLU A 126 20.62 1.44 -37.32
C GLU A 126 19.95 0.86 -36.06
N THR A 127 20.69 0.12 -35.23
CA THR A 127 20.15 -0.40 -33.98
C THR A 127 19.81 0.72 -32.99
N GLU A 128 20.65 1.75 -32.90
CA GLU A 128 20.42 2.89 -32.03
C GLU A 128 19.24 3.74 -32.53
N LEU A 129 19.11 3.94 -33.84
CA LEU A 129 17.96 4.62 -34.43
C LEU A 129 16.65 3.88 -34.16
N ARG A 130 16.64 2.54 -34.24
CA ARG A 130 15.46 1.73 -33.86
C ARG A 130 15.13 1.91 -32.38
N ARG A 131 16.13 1.80 -31.51
CA ARG A 131 15.97 2.00 -30.06
C ARG A 131 15.37 3.37 -29.74
N LEU A 132 15.91 4.44 -30.33
CA LEU A 132 15.39 5.80 -30.15
C LEU A 132 13.99 5.99 -30.75
N HIS A 133 13.65 5.27 -31.82
CA HIS A 133 12.31 5.31 -32.39
C HIS A 133 11.30 4.61 -31.47
N ASP A 134 11.66 3.46 -30.89
CA ASP A 134 10.82 2.73 -29.95
C ASP A 134 10.60 3.56 -28.67
N GLU A 135 11.67 4.16 -28.12
CA GLU A 135 11.57 5.08 -26.98
C GLU A 135 10.68 6.28 -27.27
N ASN A 136 10.77 6.88 -28.47
CA ASN A 136 9.87 7.96 -28.86
C ASN A 136 8.41 7.51 -29.00
N ALA A 137 8.17 6.28 -29.46
CA ALA A 137 6.82 5.73 -29.56
C ALA A 137 6.22 5.51 -28.16
N ASP A 138 7.01 4.95 -27.23
CA ASP A 138 6.61 4.75 -25.84
C ASP A 138 6.37 6.08 -25.12
N LEU A 139 7.24 7.08 -25.32
CA LEU A 139 7.04 8.42 -24.76
C LEU A 139 5.77 9.08 -25.29
N LYS A 140 5.48 8.96 -26.59
CA LYS A 140 4.22 9.45 -27.18
C LYS A 140 3.00 8.74 -26.60
N ARG A 141 3.08 7.42 -26.39
CA ARG A 141 2.01 6.64 -25.77
C ARG A 141 1.75 7.13 -24.33
N ARG A 142 2.80 7.29 -23.53
CA ARG A 142 2.70 7.83 -22.16
C ARG A 142 2.10 9.23 -22.13
N VAL A 143 2.49 10.11 -23.05
CA VAL A 143 1.90 11.47 -23.16
C VAL A 143 0.40 11.39 -23.45
N ASN A 144 -0.02 10.52 -24.36
CA ASN A 144 -1.45 10.33 -24.66
C ASN A 144 -2.22 9.75 -23.47
N GLU A 145 -1.65 8.78 -22.76
CA GLU A 145 -2.22 8.21 -21.54
C GLU A 145 -2.38 9.29 -20.46
N THR A 146 -1.35 10.13 -20.24
CA THR A 146 -1.46 11.25 -19.29
C THR A 146 -2.52 12.27 -19.68
N ALA A 147 -2.68 12.58 -20.96
CA ALA A 147 -3.74 13.46 -21.44
C ALA A 147 -5.13 12.88 -21.16
N SER A 148 -5.31 11.57 -21.36
CA SER A 148 -6.58 10.89 -21.05
C SER A 148 -6.86 10.92 -19.54
N ILE A 149 -5.87 10.60 -18.70
CA ILE A 149 -5.98 10.69 -17.23
C ILE A 149 -6.35 12.11 -16.79
N GLU A 150 -5.77 13.14 -17.41
CA GLU A 150 -6.08 14.52 -17.04
C GLU A 150 -7.52 14.93 -17.42
N THR A 151 -8.05 14.42 -18.54
CA THR A 151 -9.47 14.61 -18.88
C THR A 151 -10.40 13.87 -17.91
N ALA A 152 -10.05 12.64 -17.51
CA ALA A 152 -10.79 11.88 -16.53
C ALA A 152 -10.79 12.57 -15.15
N LYS A 153 -9.63 13.09 -14.74
CA LYS A 153 -9.48 13.88 -13.51
C LYS A 153 -10.37 15.12 -13.52
N LYS A 154 -10.36 15.92 -14.60
CA LYS A 154 -11.25 17.09 -14.71
C LYS A 154 -12.73 16.72 -14.64
N LYS A 155 -13.13 15.59 -15.23
CA LYS A 155 -14.51 15.09 -15.14
C LYS A 155 -14.88 14.64 -13.72
N ALA A 156 -13.94 14.01 -13.01
CA ALA A 156 -14.13 13.63 -11.61
C ALA A 156 -14.22 14.86 -10.69
N GLU A 157 -13.34 15.86 -10.86
CA GLU A 157 -13.37 17.13 -10.13
C GLU A 157 -14.70 17.87 -10.34
N ALA A 158 -15.19 17.95 -11.59
CA ALA A 158 -16.50 18.55 -11.88
C ALA A 158 -17.68 17.79 -11.23
N LYS A 159 -17.61 16.46 -11.14
CA LYS A 159 -18.62 15.66 -10.43
C LYS A 159 -18.58 15.91 -8.93
N VAL A 160 -17.39 16.04 -8.34
CA VAL A 160 -17.23 16.35 -6.91
C VAL A 160 -17.80 17.74 -6.62
N GLU A 161 -17.45 18.75 -7.40
CA GLU A 161 -17.98 20.11 -7.26
C GLU A 161 -19.52 20.14 -7.38
N GLN A 162 -20.08 19.36 -8.33
CA GLN A 162 -21.52 19.22 -8.45
C GLN A 162 -22.16 18.55 -7.22
N LEU A 163 -21.56 17.48 -6.69
CA LEU A 163 -22.05 16.81 -5.49
C LEU A 163 -21.97 17.71 -4.26
N GLU A 164 -20.86 18.45 -4.09
CA GLU A 164 -20.70 19.43 -3.04
C GLU A 164 -21.77 20.52 -3.12
N HIS A 165 -22.03 21.07 -4.32
CA HIS A 165 -23.08 22.05 -4.51
C HIS A 165 -24.48 21.50 -4.19
N THR A 166 -24.80 20.27 -4.64
CA THR A 166 -26.09 19.64 -4.30
C THR A 166 -26.24 19.36 -2.80
N MET A 167 -25.15 19.03 -2.11
CA MET A 167 -25.17 18.82 -0.67
C MET A 167 -25.34 20.14 0.08
N GLU A 168 -24.68 21.20 -0.38
CA GLU A 168 -24.85 22.55 0.14
C GLU A 168 -26.29 23.04 -0.03
N ASP A 169 -26.91 22.82 -1.18
CA ASP A 169 -28.32 23.14 -1.44
C ASP A 169 -29.26 22.37 -0.50
N LEU A 170 -29.02 21.06 -0.30
CA LEU A 170 -29.80 20.23 0.64
C LEU A 170 -29.64 20.68 2.09
N ILE A 171 -28.44 21.08 2.49
CA ILE A 171 -28.16 21.62 3.82
C ILE A 171 -28.91 22.95 3.98
N ASN A 172 -28.79 23.87 3.03
CA ASN A 172 -29.48 25.15 3.05
C ASN A 172 -31.00 25.00 3.08
N GLU A 173 -31.55 24.05 2.32
CA GLU A 173 -32.99 23.75 2.37
C GLU A 173 -33.41 23.21 3.75
N ARG A 174 -32.64 22.29 4.35
CA ARG A 174 -32.93 21.77 5.69
C ARG A 174 -32.82 22.84 6.77
N VAL A 175 -31.80 23.70 6.70
CA VAL A 175 -31.62 24.82 7.62
C VAL A 175 -32.80 25.78 7.48
N SER A 176 -33.16 26.17 6.26
CA SER A 176 -34.31 27.05 6.00
C SER A 176 -35.62 26.46 6.52
N ARG A 177 -35.87 25.16 6.33
CA ARG A 177 -37.04 24.47 6.90
C ARG A 177 -37.05 24.55 8.43
N LYS A 178 -35.90 24.32 9.08
CA LYS A 178 -35.78 24.40 10.54
C LYS A 178 -35.93 25.82 11.08
N GLU A 179 -35.38 26.81 10.39
CA GLU A 179 -35.58 28.22 10.70
C GLU A 179 -37.05 28.60 10.61
N ASN A 180 -37.75 28.17 9.56
CA ASN A 180 -39.18 28.41 9.42
C ASN A 180 -40.01 27.73 10.50
N GLU A 181 -39.69 26.47 10.87
CA GLU A 181 -40.33 25.79 12.00
C GLU A 181 -40.11 26.55 13.32
N LEU A 182 -38.87 26.97 13.60
CA LEU A 182 -38.56 27.73 14.81
C LEU A 182 -39.31 29.07 14.82
N ASN A 183 -39.28 29.82 13.72
CA ASN A 183 -40.01 31.07 13.58
C ASN A 183 -41.52 30.87 13.82
N ALA A 184 -42.12 29.82 13.26
CA ALA A 184 -43.53 29.51 13.50
C ALA A 184 -43.81 29.23 15.00
N THR A 185 -42.93 28.51 15.69
CA THR A 185 -43.10 28.28 17.15
C THR A 185 -42.91 29.55 17.98
N TYR A 186 -42.04 30.47 17.55
CA TYR A 186 -41.87 31.76 18.19
C TYR A 186 -43.09 32.66 17.97
N ASP A 187 -43.63 32.69 16.75
CA ASP A 187 -44.84 33.42 16.42
C ASP A 187 -46.05 32.91 17.21
N GLU A 188 -46.20 31.59 17.34
CA GLU A 188 -47.27 30.99 18.15
C GLU A 188 -47.12 31.36 19.64
N LYS A 189 -45.90 31.28 20.19
CA LYS A 189 -45.62 31.72 21.57
C LYS A 189 -45.92 33.21 21.75
N LEU A 190 -45.54 34.05 20.78
CA LEU A 190 -45.77 35.48 20.84
C LEU A 190 -47.28 35.78 20.86
N ARG A 191 -48.06 35.13 19.98
CA ARG A 191 -49.53 35.24 19.97
C ARG A 191 -50.16 34.79 21.29
N ASN A 192 -49.69 33.69 21.87
CA ASN A 192 -50.17 33.22 23.18
C ASN A 192 -49.85 34.22 24.30
N TYR A 193 -48.68 34.87 24.25
CA TYR A 193 -48.35 35.93 25.21
C TYR A 193 -49.20 37.17 25.00
N GLU A 194 -49.45 37.59 23.76
CA GLU A 194 -50.34 38.72 23.44
C GLU A 194 -51.78 38.43 23.90
N GLU A 195 -52.31 37.23 23.68
CA GLU A 195 -53.65 36.85 24.15
C GLU A 195 -53.73 36.86 25.68
N ARG A 196 -52.72 36.29 26.35
CA ARG A 196 -52.62 36.32 27.81
C ARG A 196 -52.51 37.74 28.35
N GLU A 197 -51.75 38.60 27.68
CA GLU A 197 -51.66 40.02 28.02
C GLU A 197 -53.03 40.70 27.88
N GLN A 198 -53.76 40.44 26.80
CA GLN A 198 -55.12 40.96 26.61
C GLN A 198 -56.08 40.47 27.68
N ASP A 199 -56.04 39.20 28.07
CA ASP A 199 -56.89 38.66 29.13
C ASP A 199 -56.57 39.26 30.51
N LEU A 200 -55.29 39.44 30.83
CA LEU A 200 -54.88 40.16 32.03
C LEU A 200 -55.36 41.61 32.00
N HIS A 201 -55.26 42.29 30.85
CA HIS A 201 -55.82 43.64 30.68
C HIS A 201 -57.35 43.65 30.86
N ARG A 202 -58.08 42.66 30.34
CA ARG A 202 -59.53 42.52 30.55
C ARG A 202 -59.85 42.30 32.03
N GLN A 203 -59.11 41.45 32.74
CA GLN A 203 -59.28 41.22 34.18
C GLN A 203 -58.97 42.46 35.01
N ILE A 204 -57.89 43.17 34.70
CA ILE A 204 -57.54 44.45 35.35
C ILE A 204 -58.64 45.48 35.10
N SER A 205 -59.14 45.59 33.87
CA SER A 205 -60.22 46.51 33.51
C SER A 205 -61.52 46.18 34.26
N LEU A 206 -61.89 44.89 34.33
CA LEU A 206 -63.07 44.41 35.04
C LEU A 206 -62.96 44.64 36.56
N THR A 207 -61.83 44.32 37.18
CA THR A 207 -61.60 44.57 38.61
C THR A 207 -61.55 46.05 38.93
N THR A 208 -60.96 46.87 38.06
CA THR A 208 -60.96 48.34 38.18
C THR A 208 -62.38 48.91 38.07
N ALA A 209 -63.20 48.38 37.17
CA ALA A 209 -64.62 48.76 37.06
C ALA A 209 -65.40 48.36 38.32
N GLN A 210 -65.26 47.13 38.81
CA GLN A 210 -65.88 46.69 40.06
C GLN A 210 -65.45 47.53 41.26
N LEU A 211 -64.17 47.90 41.35
CA LEU A 211 -63.66 48.74 42.42
C LEU A 211 -64.23 50.17 42.31
N ARG A 212 -64.38 50.69 41.08
CA ARG A 212 -65.07 51.96 40.84
C ARG A 212 -66.54 51.89 41.26
N ASP A 213 -67.26 50.83 40.91
CA ASP A 213 -68.66 50.63 41.28
C ASP A 213 -68.84 50.48 42.79
N LEU A 214 -67.95 49.74 43.46
CA LEU A 214 -67.93 49.63 44.92
C LEU A 214 -67.62 50.97 45.59
N ARG A 215 -66.67 51.75 45.06
CA ARG A 215 -66.40 53.11 45.55
C ARG A 215 -67.62 54.01 45.37
N MET A 216 -68.21 54.04 44.18
CA MET A 216 -69.44 54.81 43.93
C MET A 216 -70.59 54.35 44.85
N SER A 217 -70.76 53.04 45.06
CA SER A 217 -71.77 52.52 45.98
C SER A 217 -71.47 52.91 47.43
N ASN A 218 -70.20 52.90 47.84
CA ASN A 218 -69.79 53.33 49.17
C ASN A 218 -70.05 54.84 49.35
N ASP A 219 -69.63 55.67 48.41
CA ASP A 219 -69.91 57.11 48.40
C ASP A 219 -71.42 57.39 48.48
N THR A 220 -72.23 56.61 47.74
CA THR A 220 -73.70 56.72 47.78
C THR A 220 -74.27 56.28 49.12
N ASN A 221 -73.75 55.20 49.72
CA ASN A 221 -74.18 54.73 51.04
C ASN A 221 -73.75 55.69 52.16
N GLN A 222 -72.56 56.27 52.06
CA GLN A 222 -72.07 57.30 52.98
C GLN A 222 -72.93 58.56 52.87
N ALA A 223 -73.29 59.00 51.66
CA ALA A 223 -74.22 60.10 51.46
C ALA A 223 -75.61 59.81 52.06
N LYS A 224 -76.14 58.59 51.90
CA LYS A 224 -77.40 58.16 52.55
C LYS A 224 -77.31 58.14 54.08
N LEU A 225 -76.18 57.67 54.64
CA LEU A 225 -75.94 57.68 56.08
C LEU A 225 -75.87 59.10 56.63
N LEU A 226 -75.19 60.01 55.93
CA LEU A 226 -75.15 61.43 56.30
C LEU A 226 -76.54 62.08 56.21
N ASP A 227 -77.33 61.77 55.17
CA ASP A 227 -78.72 62.23 55.05
C ASP A 227 -79.60 61.70 56.20
N HIS A 228 -79.45 60.42 56.57
CA HIS A 228 -80.16 59.84 57.72
C HIS A 228 -79.72 60.44 59.04
N SER A 229 -78.41 60.67 59.24
CA SER A 229 -77.88 61.36 60.42
C SER A 229 -78.44 62.78 60.51
N SER A 230 -78.43 63.52 59.40
CA SER A 230 -79.00 64.87 59.34
C SER A 230 -80.50 64.88 59.62
N ARG A 231 -81.25 63.88 59.13
CA ARG A 231 -82.68 63.73 59.44
C ARG A 231 -82.90 63.40 60.92
N GLN A 232 -82.09 62.52 61.50
CA GLN A 232 -82.15 62.18 62.91
C GLN A 232 -81.82 63.40 63.78
N ASP A 233 -80.78 64.16 63.45
CA ASP A 233 -80.44 65.41 64.15
C ASP A 233 -81.59 66.41 64.04
N GLN A 234 -82.23 66.52 62.88
CA GLN A 234 -83.38 67.41 62.68
C GLN A 234 -84.63 66.93 63.43
N GLU A 235 -84.86 65.62 63.52
CA GLU A 235 -85.92 65.03 64.35
C GLU A 235 -85.63 65.25 65.85
N VAL A 236 -84.38 65.09 66.28
CA VAL A 236 -83.94 65.38 67.66
C VAL A 236 -84.15 66.86 67.99
N VAL A 237 -83.78 67.78 67.10
CA VAL A 237 -84.05 69.22 67.28
C VAL A 237 -85.55 69.51 67.32
N ALA A 238 -86.35 68.87 66.46
CA ALA A 238 -87.81 69.01 66.50
C ALA A 238 -88.39 68.46 67.82
N LYS A 239 -87.87 67.34 68.32
CA LYS A 239 -88.22 66.76 69.62
C LYS A 239 -87.78 67.66 70.78
N PHE A 240 -86.61 68.29 70.70
CA PHE A 240 -86.19 69.29 71.69
C PHE A 240 -87.12 70.50 71.69
N ALA A 241 -87.52 71.01 70.53
CA ALA A 241 -88.50 72.11 70.44
C ALA A 241 -89.89 71.70 70.97
N GLU A 242 -90.32 70.45 70.70
CA GLU A 242 -91.53 69.87 71.27
C GLU A 242 -91.42 69.76 72.80
N VAL A 243 -90.28 69.30 73.32
CA VAL A 243 -89.98 69.23 74.75
C VAL A 243 -89.94 70.62 75.37
N ASP A 244 -89.35 71.63 74.73
CA ASP A 244 -89.34 73.01 75.24
C ASP A 244 -90.77 73.58 75.32
N MET A 245 -91.62 73.30 74.33
CA MET A 245 -93.04 73.62 74.42
C MET A 245 -93.71 72.86 75.57
N MET A 246 -93.42 71.57 75.73
CA MET A 246 -93.91 70.79 76.87
C MET A 246 -93.37 71.31 78.20
N VAL A 247 -92.14 71.83 78.27
CA VAL A 247 -91.54 72.42 79.46
C VAL A 247 -92.25 73.72 79.80
N VAL A 248 -92.56 74.57 78.83
CA VAL A 248 -93.38 75.78 79.06
C VAL A 248 -94.78 75.40 79.57
N ASP A 249 -95.40 74.40 78.97
CA ASP A 249 -96.69 73.88 79.43
C ASP A 249 -96.57 73.21 80.81
N LEU A 250 -95.44 72.57 81.10
CA LEU A 250 -95.12 71.94 82.38
C LEU A 250 -94.76 72.97 83.44
N GLU A 251 -94.16 74.12 83.12
CA GLU A 251 -93.99 75.26 84.04
C GLU A 251 -95.35 75.86 84.38
N ARG A 252 -96.23 76.00 83.38
CA ARG A 252 -97.61 76.42 83.58
C ARG A 252 -98.38 75.41 84.43
N ALA A 253 -98.20 74.12 84.18
CA ALA A 253 -98.77 73.04 84.98
C ALA A 253 -98.14 72.96 86.36
N ASN A 254 -96.84 73.20 86.53
CA ASN A 254 -96.10 73.21 87.79
C ASN A 254 -96.46 74.42 88.64
N SER A 255 -96.78 75.57 88.06
CA SER A 255 -97.39 76.65 88.84
C SER A 255 -98.75 76.21 89.43
N ARG A 256 -99.52 75.42 88.67
CA ARG A 256 -100.76 74.78 89.12
C ARG A 256 -100.48 73.66 90.12
N VAL A 257 -99.47 72.84 89.89
CA VAL A 257 -99.12 71.68 90.72
C VAL A 257 -98.46 72.12 92.00
N ALA A 258 -97.66 73.20 92.07
CA ALA A 258 -97.16 73.79 93.32
C ALA A 258 -98.29 74.17 94.28
N THR A 259 -99.43 74.65 93.74
CA THR A 259 -100.64 74.88 94.57
C THR A 259 -101.32 73.59 95.04
N VAL A 260 -101.08 72.47 94.35
CA VAL A 260 -101.57 71.12 94.68
C VAL A 260 -100.54 70.29 95.47
N GLU A 261 -99.26 70.56 95.35
CA GLU A 261 -98.13 69.89 96.01
C GLU A 261 -98.03 70.31 97.46
N ARG A 262 -98.36 71.56 97.78
CA ARG A 262 -98.62 71.94 99.18
C ARG A 262 -99.70 71.06 99.84
N ARG A 263 -100.59 70.44 99.04
CA ARG A 263 -101.61 69.48 99.50
C ARG A 263 -101.18 68.01 99.38
N ASN A 264 -100.18 67.71 98.56
CA ASN A 264 -99.66 66.36 98.31
C ASN A 264 -98.39 66.04 99.12
N GLU A 265 -97.66 67.04 99.63
CA GLU A 265 -96.51 66.90 100.53
C GLU A 265 -96.92 66.28 101.88
N ILE A 266 -98.17 66.48 102.27
CA ILE A 266 -98.82 65.79 103.41
C ILE A 266 -99.04 64.29 103.12
N LEU A 267 -99.20 63.90 101.85
CA LEU A 267 -99.51 62.53 101.43
C LEU A 267 -98.27 61.75 100.93
N ARG A 268 -97.16 62.43 100.62
CA ARG A 268 -95.91 61.82 100.16
C ARG A 268 -94.95 61.43 101.29
N ALA A 269 -95.11 61.96 102.50
CA ALA A 269 -94.43 61.44 103.68
C ALA A 269 -94.82 59.98 104.00
N GLU A 270 -95.95 59.51 103.47
CA GLU A 270 -96.52 58.17 103.74
C GLU A 270 -96.02 57.09 102.77
N ILE A 271 -95.46 57.46 101.62
CA ILE A 271 -95.18 56.51 100.51
C ILE A 271 -93.67 56.18 100.36
N GLU A 272 -92.76 57.00 100.89
CA GLU A 272 -91.30 56.81 100.75
C GLU A 272 -90.72 55.66 101.60
N VAL A 273 -91.53 54.97 102.42
CA VAL A 273 -91.08 53.81 103.20
C VAL A 273 -90.99 52.51 102.37
N LEU A 274 -91.56 52.46 101.16
CA LEU A 274 -91.66 51.20 100.42
C LEU A 274 -91.19 51.34 98.97
N ARG A 275 -89.90 51.01 98.74
CA ARG A 275 -89.48 49.86 97.90
C ARG A 275 -88.28 50.18 97.00
N SER A 276 -87.10 49.66 97.37
CA SER A 276 -85.89 49.59 96.53
C SER A 276 -85.55 48.16 96.08
N GLY A 277 -85.01 48.02 94.86
CA GLY A 277 -83.94 47.07 94.48
C GLY A 277 -84.27 45.83 93.63
N ASN A 278 -83.62 45.69 92.43
CA ASN A 278 -83.23 44.41 91.80
C ASN A 278 -82.26 44.62 90.58
N ASP A 279 -80.99 44.15 90.64
CA ASP A 279 -79.97 44.36 89.56
C ASP A 279 -78.96 43.18 89.35
N THR A 280 -79.18 42.01 89.94
CA THR A 280 -78.16 40.92 89.95
C THR A 280 -78.39 39.81 88.91
N SER A 281 -79.51 39.81 88.18
CA SER A 281 -79.92 38.67 87.34
C SER A 281 -79.34 38.65 85.92
N ASP A 282 -78.92 39.78 85.36
CA ASP A 282 -78.58 39.85 83.92
C ASP A 282 -77.11 39.51 83.63
N ARG A 283 -76.23 39.69 84.62
CA ARG A 283 -74.80 39.41 84.46
C ARG A 283 -74.47 37.92 84.42
N ALA A 284 -75.30 37.09 85.05
CA ALA A 284 -75.12 35.63 85.05
C ALA A 284 -75.44 34.98 83.69
N LYS A 285 -76.40 35.54 82.93
CA LYS A 285 -76.82 34.97 81.63
C LYS A 285 -75.79 35.18 80.52
N SER A 286 -75.06 36.30 80.57
CA SER A 286 -74.03 36.61 79.56
C SER A 286 -72.81 35.69 79.63
N LEU A 287 -72.39 35.28 80.83
CA LEU A 287 -71.24 34.40 81.01
C LEU A 287 -71.52 32.96 80.56
N GLN A 288 -72.75 32.48 80.72
CA GLN A 288 -73.17 31.15 80.28
C GLN A 288 -73.08 31.00 78.75
N ALA A 289 -73.46 32.04 77.99
CA ALA A 289 -73.44 32.01 76.52
C ALA A 289 -72.03 31.94 75.93
N GLN A 290 -71.05 32.54 76.60
CA GLN A 290 -69.65 32.54 76.12
C GLN A 290 -68.99 31.17 76.28
N VAL A 291 -69.35 30.40 77.31
CA VAL A 291 -68.82 29.04 77.53
C VAL A 291 -69.29 28.09 76.41
N THR A 292 -70.56 28.20 76.02
CA THR A 292 -71.12 27.34 74.96
C THR A 292 -70.50 27.62 73.58
N GLU A 293 -70.05 28.85 73.32
CA GLU A 293 -69.40 29.22 72.06
C GLU A 293 -67.99 28.59 71.96
N TYR A 294 -67.20 28.65 73.04
CA TYR A 294 -65.85 28.04 73.05
C TYR A 294 -65.88 26.52 72.97
N GLU A 295 -66.89 25.86 73.57
CA GLU A 295 -67.05 24.41 73.44
C GLU A 295 -67.31 24.00 71.98
N ALA A 296 -68.11 24.77 71.25
CA ALA A 296 -68.39 24.52 69.83
C ALA A 296 -67.16 24.74 68.92
N GLU A 297 -66.33 25.74 69.22
CA GLU A 297 -65.07 25.99 68.48
C GLU A 297 -64.04 24.87 68.72
N LEU A 298 -63.96 24.34 69.95
CA LEU A 298 -63.07 23.23 70.28
C LEU A 298 -63.47 21.94 69.54
N GLU A 299 -64.77 21.65 69.46
CA GLU A 299 -65.27 20.48 68.72
C GLU A 299 -65.00 20.61 67.21
N ARG A 300 -65.18 21.82 66.66
CA ARG A 300 -64.87 22.07 65.25
C ARG A 300 -63.38 21.91 64.94
N THR A 301 -62.50 22.45 65.78
CA THR A 301 -61.04 22.37 65.57
C THR A 301 -60.53 20.94 65.69
N THR A 302 -61.05 20.17 66.66
CA THR A 302 -60.71 18.75 66.81
C THR A 302 -61.15 17.91 65.61
N GLN A 303 -62.35 18.14 65.06
CA GLN A 303 -62.80 17.47 63.85
C GLN A 303 -61.95 17.81 62.61
N THR A 304 -61.55 19.08 62.46
CA THR A 304 -60.61 19.46 61.38
C THR A 304 -59.23 18.84 61.54
N LEU A 305 -58.76 18.66 62.77
CA LEU A 305 -57.48 18.00 63.06
C LEU A 305 -57.53 16.51 62.72
N GLU A 306 -58.63 15.82 63.05
CA GLU A 306 -58.82 14.40 62.73
C GLU A 306 -58.90 14.15 61.23
N THR A 307 -59.67 14.96 60.49
CA THR A 307 -59.75 14.87 59.03
C THR A 307 -58.39 15.13 58.35
N GLN A 308 -57.62 16.11 58.84
CA GLN A 308 -56.26 16.36 58.35
C GLN A 308 -55.30 15.21 58.65
N LYS A 309 -55.38 14.60 59.84
CA LYS A 309 -54.59 13.41 60.19
C LYS A 309 -54.92 12.22 59.29
N ALA A 310 -56.20 11.99 58.99
CA ALA A 310 -56.63 10.95 58.09
C ALA A 310 -56.09 11.17 56.66
N ALA A 311 -56.22 12.39 56.13
CA ALA A 311 -55.69 12.76 54.82
C ALA A 311 -54.16 12.63 54.73
N ALA A 312 -53.44 13.02 55.79
CA ALA A 312 -51.99 12.87 55.86
C ALA A 312 -51.56 11.38 55.87
N SER A 313 -52.28 10.53 56.62
CA SER A 313 -52.02 9.08 56.66
C SER A 313 -52.29 8.40 55.31
N GLU A 314 -53.36 8.80 54.61
CA GLU A 314 -53.68 8.29 53.27
C GLU A 314 -52.62 8.72 52.24
N LEU A 315 -52.16 9.97 52.31
CA LEU A 315 -51.08 10.46 51.44
C LEU A 315 -49.76 9.73 51.71
N GLU A 316 -49.41 9.49 52.97
CA GLU A 316 -48.21 8.72 53.34
C GLU A 316 -48.29 7.28 52.83
N ALA A 317 -49.45 6.63 52.95
CA ALA A 317 -49.68 5.31 52.39
C ALA A 317 -49.58 5.29 50.86
N HIS A 318 -50.12 6.31 50.18
CA HIS A 318 -50.02 6.45 48.72
C HIS A 318 -48.57 6.66 48.27
N VAL A 319 -47.83 7.56 48.91
CA VAL A 319 -46.41 7.83 48.62
C VAL A 319 -45.55 6.59 48.87
N LYS A 320 -45.82 5.85 49.94
CA LYS A 320 -45.10 4.59 50.22
C LYS A 320 -45.38 3.55 49.14
N LYS A 321 -46.64 3.41 48.71
CA LYS A 321 -47.01 2.48 47.64
C LYS A 321 -46.35 2.84 46.31
N THR A 322 -46.36 4.11 45.89
CA THR A 322 -45.70 4.53 44.65
C THR A 322 -44.19 4.37 44.72
N SER A 323 -43.57 4.64 45.89
CA SER A 323 -42.16 4.37 46.11
C SER A 323 -41.81 2.89 45.96
N ASP A 324 -42.62 1.99 46.55
CA ASP A 324 -42.41 0.54 46.45
C ASP A 324 -42.60 0.03 45.01
N ASP A 325 -43.55 0.59 44.27
CA ASP A 325 -43.78 0.23 42.86
C ASP A 325 -42.63 0.71 41.96
N PHE A 326 -42.12 1.93 42.15
CA PHE A 326 -40.91 2.39 41.45
C PHE A 326 -39.67 1.56 41.82
N ALA A 327 -39.51 1.16 43.08
CA ALA A 327 -38.41 0.29 43.49
C ALA A 327 -38.46 -1.07 42.78
N LYS A 328 -39.65 -1.66 42.60
CA LYS A 328 -39.83 -2.90 41.83
C LYS A 328 -39.53 -2.71 40.34
N GLU A 329 -39.94 -1.59 39.75
CA GLU A 329 -39.62 -1.29 38.34
C GLU A 329 -38.11 -1.12 38.13
N ILE A 330 -37.42 -0.43 39.04
CA ILE A 330 -35.96 -0.29 39.01
C ILE A 330 -35.29 -1.66 39.08
N LEU A 331 -35.73 -2.55 39.97
CA LEU A 331 -35.19 -3.91 40.06
C LEU A 331 -35.44 -4.71 38.78
N LYS A 332 -36.64 -4.62 38.19
CA LYS A 332 -36.96 -5.27 36.92
C LYS A 332 -36.05 -4.75 35.80
N LYS A 333 -35.87 -3.43 35.70
CA LYS A 333 -34.98 -2.82 34.71
C LYS A 333 -33.52 -3.17 34.93
N ALA A 334 -33.06 -3.25 36.18
CA ALA A 334 -31.72 -3.72 36.51
C ALA A 334 -31.49 -5.17 36.07
N SER A 335 -32.48 -6.06 36.30
CA SER A 335 -32.41 -7.45 35.82
C SER A 335 -32.42 -7.55 34.29
N GLU A 336 -33.23 -6.73 33.62
CA GLU A 336 -33.26 -6.64 32.15
C GLU A 336 -31.91 -6.19 31.59
N ILE A 337 -31.30 -5.15 32.19
CA ILE A 337 -29.95 -4.69 31.85
C ILE A 337 -28.92 -5.79 32.05
N ASP A 338 -29.00 -6.56 33.13
CA ASP A 338 -28.06 -7.66 33.37
C ASP A 338 -28.22 -8.78 32.35
N THR A 339 -29.46 -9.16 32.00
CA THR A 339 -29.72 -10.13 30.93
C THR A 339 -29.21 -9.64 29.56
N LEU A 340 -29.37 -8.35 29.25
CA LEU A 340 -28.86 -7.75 28.03
C LEU A 340 -27.32 -7.69 28.02
N LYS A 341 -26.69 -7.36 29.15
CA LYS A 341 -25.23 -7.42 29.31
C LYS A 341 -24.70 -8.83 29.13
N ASN A 342 -25.39 -9.85 29.67
CA ASN A 342 -25.00 -11.24 29.50
C ASN A 342 -25.17 -11.72 28.05
N ARG A 343 -26.24 -11.30 27.37
CA ARG A 343 -26.38 -11.53 25.93
C ARG A 343 -25.28 -10.84 25.12
N LEU A 344 -24.96 -9.58 25.42
CA LEU A 344 -23.88 -8.86 24.73
C LEU A 344 -22.54 -9.59 24.91
N LYS A 345 -22.25 -10.08 26.11
CA LYS A 345 -21.05 -10.90 26.37
C LYS A 345 -21.00 -12.19 25.55
N GLN A 346 -22.14 -12.82 25.30
CA GLN A 346 -22.21 -14.02 24.45
C GLN A 346 -21.89 -13.73 22.99
N TYR A 347 -22.00 -12.48 22.54
CA TYR A 347 -21.69 -12.05 21.17
C TYR A 347 -20.32 -11.35 21.05
N ASN A 348 -19.46 -11.45 22.07
CA ASN A 348 -18.13 -10.85 22.03
C ASN A 348 -17.20 -11.48 20.98
N ASP A 349 -17.52 -12.68 20.51
CA ASP A 349 -16.79 -13.44 19.48
C ASP A 349 -17.21 -13.07 18.05
N TYR A 350 -18.24 -12.23 17.87
CA TYR A 350 -18.78 -11.90 16.56
C TYR A 350 -17.74 -11.22 15.65
N ASP A 351 -16.88 -10.36 16.19
CA ASP A 351 -15.79 -9.71 15.44
C ASP A 351 -14.66 -10.70 15.09
N GLU A 352 -14.46 -11.76 15.87
CA GLU A 352 -13.50 -12.81 15.56
C GLU A 352 -14.03 -13.73 14.47
N ILE A 353 -15.29 -14.16 14.57
CA ILE A 353 -15.98 -14.94 13.55
C ILE A 353 -16.06 -14.15 12.23
N LYS A 354 -16.33 -12.84 12.28
CA LYS A 354 -16.35 -11.99 11.09
C LYS A 354 -14.97 -11.89 10.44
N ARG A 355 -13.90 -11.74 11.24
CA ARG A 355 -12.52 -11.74 10.73
C ARG A 355 -12.15 -13.08 10.10
N GLU A 356 -12.45 -14.20 10.77
CA GLU A 356 -12.22 -15.54 10.22
C GLU A 356 -12.99 -15.76 8.91
N LEU A 357 -14.24 -15.32 8.84
CA LEU A 357 -15.07 -15.41 7.64
C LEU A 357 -14.51 -14.57 6.50
N ASP A 358 -14.05 -13.34 6.76
CA ASP A 358 -13.47 -12.48 5.74
C ASP A 358 -12.07 -12.96 5.31
N ILE A 359 -11.28 -13.56 6.21
CA ILE A 359 -10.05 -14.28 5.84
C ILE A 359 -10.38 -15.48 4.96
N MET A 360 -11.43 -16.24 5.29
CA MET A 360 -11.87 -17.38 4.48
C MET A 360 -12.35 -16.93 3.10
N LYS A 361 -13.10 -15.82 3.02
CA LYS A 361 -13.45 -15.19 1.73
C LYS A 361 -12.19 -14.78 0.96
N TYR A 362 -11.22 -14.13 1.61
CA TYR A 362 -9.99 -13.74 0.96
C TYR A 362 -9.24 -14.98 0.44
N VAL A 363 -9.05 -16.02 1.23
CA VAL A 363 -8.33 -17.23 0.79
C VAL A 363 -9.07 -17.97 -0.33
N GLU A 364 -10.40 -18.08 -0.25
CA GLU A 364 -11.20 -18.79 -1.25
C GLU A 364 -11.49 -18.00 -2.52
N PHE A 365 -11.35 -16.66 -2.49
CA PHE A 365 -11.69 -15.77 -3.62
C PHE A 365 -10.54 -14.87 -4.10
N ALA A 366 -9.40 -14.77 -3.40
CA ALA A 366 -8.25 -13.93 -3.82
C ALA A 366 -7.58 -14.41 -5.11
N GLY A 367 -7.69 -15.70 -5.45
CA GLY A 367 -7.23 -16.22 -6.74
C GLY A 367 -8.20 -15.96 -7.90
N PHE A 368 -9.32 -15.25 -7.66
CA PHE A 368 -10.38 -15.04 -8.64
C PHE A 368 -10.48 -13.58 -9.14
N ASP A 369 -9.72 -12.66 -8.53
CA ASP A 369 -9.73 -11.22 -8.85
C ASP A 369 -8.83 -10.85 -10.05
N ASP A 370 -7.93 -11.74 -10.48
CA ASP A 370 -6.90 -11.43 -11.49
C ASP A 370 -7.36 -11.47 -12.97
N ASP A 371 -8.58 -11.95 -13.28
CA ASP A 371 -9.07 -11.97 -14.68
C ASP A 371 -10.53 -11.48 -14.83
N ILE A 372 -10.96 -10.51 -14.01
CA ILE A 372 -12.15 -9.73 -14.39
C ILE A 372 -11.64 -8.60 -15.27
N ASP A 373 -11.90 -8.72 -16.58
CA ASP A 373 -11.55 -7.72 -17.58
C ASP A 373 -11.91 -6.30 -17.07
N GLU A 374 -11.01 -5.34 -17.31
CA GLU A 374 -11.09 -3.92 -16.92
C GLU A 374 -12.35 -3.17 -17.43
N ASP A 375 -13.24 -3.85 -18.15
CA ASP A 375 -14.38 -3.27 -18.86
C ASP A 375 -15.75 -3.47 -18.16
N ASP A 376 -15.87 -4.24 -17.07
CA ASP A 376 -17.15 -4.33 -16.34
C ASP A 376 -17.24 -3.22 -15.28
N GLU A 377 -17.61 -2.03 -15.77
CA GLU A 377 -18.01 -0.89 -14.96
C GLU A 377 -19.01 -1.33 -13.87
N GLN A 378 -18.57 -1.23 -12.61
CA GLN A 378 -19.40 -0.92 -11.44
C GLN A 378 -20.78 -1.58 -11.41
N ILE A 379 -20.84 -2.86 -11.03
CA ILE A 379 -22.10 -3.44 -10.56
C ILE A 379 -22.31 -3.01 -9.09
N ASP A 380 -23.20 -2.04 -8.91
CA ASP A 380 -23.91 -1.74 -7.66
C ASP A 380 -23.08 -1.21 -6.47
N GLY A 381 -22.05 -0.40 -6.74
CA GLY A 381 -21.42 0.43 -5.70
C GLY A 381 -20.44 -0.26 -4.75
N TYR A 382 -20.01 -1.50 -5.05
CA TYR A 382 -19.02 -2.23 -4.25
C TYR A 382 -17.64 -2.22 -4.93
N GLU A 383 -16.62 -1.74 -4.21
CA GLU A 383 -15.21 -1.71 -4.64
C GLU A 383 -14.71 -3.13 -4.95
N VAL A 384 -13.98 -3.29 -6.05
CA VAL A 384 -13.73 -4.60 -6.68
C VAL A 384 -12.73 -5.46 -5.93
N GLY A 385 -11.86 -4.91 -5.08
CA GLY A 385 -10.81 -5.67 -4.41
C GLY A 385 -11.25 -6.39 -3.13
N LEU A 386 -11.02 -7.70 -3.06
CA LEU A 386 -11.00 -8.42 -1.78
C LEU A 386 -9.78 -7.96 -0.96
N GLN A 387 -10.00 -7.09 0.03
CA GLN A 387 -8.94 -6.62 0.94
C GLN A 387 -8.82 -7.54 2.18
N LEU A 388 -7.60 -7.84 2.61
CA LEU A 388 -7.35 -8.47 3.91
C LEU A 388 -8.00 -7.64 5.04
N PRO A 389 -8.76 -8.25 5.96
CA PRO A 389 -9.41 -7.53 7.05
C PRO A 389 -8.41 -6.72 7.88
N ASN A 390 -8.70 -5.43 8.04
CA ASN A 390 -7.94 -4.58 8.93
C ASN A 390 -8.04 -5.10 10.38
N PRO A 391 -6.95 -5.06 11.18
CA PRO A 391 -6.97 -5.54 12.56
C PRO A 391 -7.88 -4.73 13.50
N ASN A 392 -8.43 -3.62 13.03
CA ASN A 392 -9.38 -2.79 13.74
C ASN A 392 -10.83 -3.08 13.28
N ALA A 393 -11.62 -3.68 14.17
CA ALA A 393 -13.00 -4.12 13.91
C ALA A 393 -13.95 -2.99 13.49
N ASP A 394 -13.75 -1.76 13.99
CA ASP A 394 -14.62 -0.62 13.65
C ASP A 394 -14.48 -0.22 12.17
N LYS A 395 -13.27 -0.34 11.61
CA LYS A 395 -13.00 -0.01 10.22
C LYS A 395 -13.49 -1.10 9.26
N THR A 396 -13.41 -2.38 9.65
CA THR A 396 -13.93 -3.50 8.85
C THR A 396 -15.46 -3.60 8.90
N ASN A 397 -16.09 -3.07 9.95
CA ASN A 397 -17.55 -2.94 10.04
C ASN A 397 -18.09 -1.80 9.16
N ALA A 398 -17.28 -0.77 8.87
CA ALA A 398 -17.65 0.34 8.00
C ALA A 398 -17.59 0.01 6.50
N GLN A 399 -16.76 -0.96 6.10
CA GLN A 399 -16.66 -1.40 4.71
C GLN A 399 -17.57 -2.62 4.48
N GLN A 400 -18.71 -2.42 3.80
CA GLN A 400 -19.49 -3.54 3.29
C GLN A 400 -18.81 -4.11 2.04
N GLY A 401 -18.19 -5.28 2.15
CA GLY A 401 -17.71 -6.03 1.00
C GLY A 401 -18.84 -6.71 0.22
N LYS A 402 -18.52 -7.25 -0.97
CA LYS A 402 -19.45 -8.03 -1.80
C LYS A 402 -20.12 -9.14 -0.98
N SER A 403 -21.42 -9.35 -1.20
CA SER A 403 -22.15 -10.44 -0.54
C SER A 403 -21.54 -11.79 -0.92
N LEU A 404 -21.57 -12.75 0.01
CA LEU A 404 -21.04 -14.10 -0.25
C LEU A 404 -21.73 -14.75 -1.46
N GLU A 405 -23.02 -14.44 -1.67
CA GLU A 405 -23.80 -14.91 -2.81
C GLU A 405 -23.24 -14.40 -4.15
N ALA A 406 -22.82 -13.13 -4.21
CA ALA A 406 -22.21 -12.55 -5.41
C ALA A 406 -20.86 -13.20 -5.72
N LEU A 407 -20.00 -13.41 -4.71
CA LEU A 407 -18.70 -14.07 -4.87
C LEU A 407 -18.83 -15.54 -5.29
N LEU A 408 -19.83 -16.25 -4.75
CA LEU A 408 -20.12 -17.62 -5.15
C LEU A 408 -20.68 -17.72 -6.58
N ALA A 409 -21.51 -16.75 -6.99
CA ALA A 409 -22.05 -16.70 -8.34
C ALA A 409 -20.96 -16.44 -9.39
N THR A 410 -20.03 -15.51 -9.13
CA THR A 410 -18.90 -15.25 -10.04
C THR A 410 -17.98 -16.45 -10.15
N LYS A 411 -17.63 -17.10 -9.03
CA LYS A 411 -16.86 -18.35 -9.02
C LYS A 411 -17.55 -19.46 -9.82
N ASN A 412 -18.87 -19.62 -9.68
CA ASN A 412 -19.62 -20.62 -10.43
C ASN A 412 -19.61 -20.35 -11.95
N LYS A 413 -19.85 -19.09 -12.35
CA LYS A 413 -19.77 -18.67 -13.76
C LYS A 413 -18.38 -18.97 -14.37
N ARG A 414 -17.32 -18.64 -13.65
CA ARG A 414 -15.94 -18.87 -14.11
C ARG A 414 -15.57 -20.34 -14.16
N LEU A 415 -15.99 -21.14 -13.17
CA LEU A 415 -15.82 -22.59 -13.22
C LEU A 415 -16.54 -23.20 -14.43
N LEU A 416 -17.71 -22.68 -14.81
CA LEU A 416 -18.41 -23.10 -16.03
C LEU A 416 -17.64 -22.70 -17.30
N GLU A 417 -17.03 -21.51 -17.34
CA GLU A 417 -16.19 -21.04 -18.45
C GLU A 417 -14.90 -21.88 -18.59
N GLU A 418 -14.19 -22.14 -17.49
CA GLU A 418 -13.01 -23.03 -17.49
C GLU A 418 -13.36 -24.45 -17.92
N LEU A 419 -14.48 -24.98 -17.44
CA LEU A 419 -14.96 -26.30 -17.84
C LEU A 419 -15.29 -26.32 -19.35
N THR A 420 -15.86 -25.24 -19.88
CA THR A 420 -16.10 -25.09 -21.32
C THR A 420 -14.78 -25.02 -22.11
N LYS A 421 -13.80 -24.26 -21.63
CA LYS A 421 -12.47 -24.17 -22.23
C LYS A 421 -11.75 -25.52 -22.24
N PHE A 422 -11.77 -26.25 -21.12
CA PHE A 422 -11.19 -27.59 -21.04
C PHE A 422 -11.91 -28.57 -21.95
N ARG A 423 -13.23 -28.48 -22.11
CA ARG A 423 -13.96 -29.30 -23.09
C ARG A 423 -13.52 -29.02 -24.53
N ILE A 424 -13.34 -27.75 -24.89
CA ILE A 424 -12.86 -27.36 -26.23
C ILE A 424 -11.43 -27.88 -26.46
N LEU A 425 -10.51 -27.61 -25.52
CA LEU A 425 -9.13 -28.09 -25.60
C LEU A 425 -9.05 -29.62 -25.66
N HIS A 426 -9.89 -30.32 -24.90
CA HIS A 426 -9.97 -31.77 -24.94
C HIS A 426 -10.42 -32.25 -26.32
N SER A 427 -11.46 -31.63 -26.90
CA SER A 427 -11.94 -31.97 -28.25
C SER A 427 -10.90 -31.65 -29.33
N GLU A 428 -10.19 -30.53 -29.24
CA GLU A 428 -9.11 -30.17 -30.17
C GLU A 428 -7.93 -31.15 -30.08
N LEU A 429 -7.56 -31.55 -28.86
CA LEU A 429 -6.51 -32.54 -28.64
C LEU A 429 -6.92 -33.92 -29.17
N GLU A 430 -8.17 -34.33 -28.96
CA GLU A 430 -8.73 -35.58 -29.48
C GLU A 430 -8.75 -35.57 -31.01
N ASN A 431 -9.16 -34.46 -31.63
CA ASN A 431 -9.12 -34.28 -33.09
C ASN A 431 -7.68 -34.32 -33.65
N SER A 432 -6.73 -33.69 -32.95
CA SER A 432 -5.31 -33.73 -33.32
C SER A 432 -4.72 -35.13 -33.22
N LEU A 433 -5.08 -35.87 -32.17
CA LEU A 433 -4.67 -37.27 -31.98
C LEU A 433 -5.25 -38.16 -33.09
N GLN A 434 -6.52 -37.97 -33.45
CA GLN A 434 -7.14 -38.69 -34.56
C GLN A 434 -6.44 -38.38 -35.89
N ALA A 435 -6.15 -37.10 -36.18
CA ALA A 435 -5.45 -36.71 -37.39
C ALA A 435 -4.03 -37.30 -37.47
N ALA A 436 -3.29 -37.34 -36.35
CA ALA A 436 -1.98 -37.97 -36.29
C ALA A 436 -2.05 -39.50 -36.50
N GLN A 437 -3.08 -40.16 -35.95
CA GLN A 437 -3.34 -41.58 -36.21
C GLN A 437 -3.67 -41.85 -37.68
N ASP A 438 -4.49 -41.00 -38.32
CA ASP A 438 -4.83 -41.13 -39.74
C ASP A 438 -3.59 -40.92 -40.63
N GLN A 439 -2.72 -39.96 -40.30
CA GLN A 439 -1.45 -39.76 -41.00
C GLN A 439 -0.50 -40.96 -40.83
N LEU A 440 -0.42 -41.53 -39.62
CA LEU A 440 0.37 -42.73 -39.37
C LEU A 440 -0.15 -43.92 -40.18
N SER A 441 -1.47 -44.08 -40.27
CA SER A 441 -2.11 -45.11 -41.10
C SER A 441 -1.80 -44.92 -42.59
N SER A 442 -1.93 -43.69 -43.11
CA SER A 442 -1.64 -43.38 -44.52
C SER A 442 -0.15 -43.60 -44.86
N THR A 443 0.76 -43.12 -44.02
CA THR A 443 2.20 -43.30 -44.24
C THR A 443 2.61 -44.76 -44.10
N GLY A 444 1.98 -45.51 -43.19
CA GLY A 444 2.10 -46.97 -43.10
C GLY A 444 1.68 -47.67 -44.40
N ALA A 445 0.51 -47.31 -44.95
CA ALA A 445 0.01 -47.87 -46.20
C ALA A 445 0.91 -47.54 -47.40
N ASP A 446 1.44 -46.31 -47.48
CA ASP A 446 2.36 -45.93 -48.54
C ASP A 446 3.72 -46.61 -48.40
N LEU A 447 4.23 -46.80 -47.17
CA LEU A 447 5.43 -47.60 -46.93
C LEU A 447 5.23 -49.05 -47.39
N GLU A 448 4.07 -49.64 -47.12
CA GLU A 448 3.74 -51.00 -47.57
C GLU A 448 3.69 -51.08 -49.10
N LYS A 449 3.07 -50.10 -49.78
CA LYS A 449 3.10 -50.01 -51.25
C LYS A 449 4.52 -49.89 -51.79
N GLN A 450 5.36 -49.05 -51.20
CA GLN A 450 6.75 -48.86 -51.61
C GLN A 450 7.57 -50.13 -51.39
N LYS A 451 7.37 -50.84 -50.28
CA LYS A 451 7.99 -52.14 -50.02
C LYS A 451 7.59 -53.17 -51.09
N ALA A 452 6.30 -53.26 -51.41
CA ALA A 452 5.82 -54.17 -52.47
C ALA A 452 6.39 -53.81 -53.86
N LEU A 453 6.51 -52.52 -54.16
CA LEU A 453 7.13 -52.03 -55.41
C LEU A 453 8.63 -52.33 -55.46
N ASN A 454 9.36 -52.11 -54.37
CA ASN A 454 10.77 -52.47 -54.28
C ASN A 454 10.97 -53.97 -54.39
N GLU A 455 10.15 -54.79 -53.73
CA GLU A 455 10.19 -56.25 -53.87
C GLU A 455 9.95 -56.67 -55.33
N LYS A 456 9.00 -56.01 -56.03
CA LYS A 456 8.79 -56.25 -57.45
C LYS A 456 9.99 -55.83 -58.30
N LEU A 457 10.59 -54.68 -58.03
CA LEU A 457 11.80 -54.22 -58.72
C LEU A 457 13.00 -55.13 -58.46
N GLU A 458 13.18 -55.62 -57.25
CA GLU A 458 14.22 -56.58 -56.88
C GLU A 458 14.02 -57.89 -57.64
N ASN A 459 12.79 -58.40 -57.71
CA ASN A 459 12.44 -59.58 -58.51
C ASN A 459 12.69 -59.36 -60.02
N ASP A 460 12.34 -58.19 -60.55
CA ASP A 460 12.58 -57.82 -61.95
C ASP A 460 14.09 -57.67 -62.25
N LEU A 461 14.86 -57.05 -61.35
CA LEU A 461 16.32 -56.95 -61.46
C LEU A 461 16.99 -58.32 -61.37
N LEU A 462 16.52 -59.20 -60.48
CA LEU A 462 16.96 -60.60 -60.42
C LEU A 462 16.70 -61.32 -61.75
N SER A 463 15.54 -61.09 -62.38
CA SER A 463 15.23 -61.65 -63.70
C SER A 463 16.12 -61.10 -64.83
N MET A 464 16.45 -59.80 -64.78
CA MET A 464 17.33 -59.14 -65.76
C MET A 464 18.80 -59.52 -65.56
N ASN A 465 19.26 -59.68 -64.32
CA ASN A 465 20.61 -60.16 -64.04
C ASN A 465 20.79 -61.61 -64.51
N LYS A 466 19.76 -62.46 -64.34
CA LYS A 466 19.73 -63.81 -64.91
C LYS A 466 19.77 -63.81 -66.45
N HIS A 467 19.31 -62.76 -67.11
CA HIS A 467 19.48 -62.55 -68.55
C HIS A 467 20.88 -62.02 -68.93
N ARG A 468 21.54 -61.24 -68.06
CA ARG A 468 22.92 -60.74 -68.29
C ARG A 468 24.01 -61.79 -68.08
N THR A 469 23.79 -62.78 -67.21
CA THR A 469 24.76 -63.86 -66.96
C THR A 469 24.92 -64.88 -68.09
N ASN A 470 24.24 -64.72 -69.23
CA ASN A 470 24.40 -65.55 -70.43
C ASN A 470 25.24 -64.90 -71.55
N GLY A 471 25.85 -63.73 -71.30
CA GLY A 471 26.72 -63.04 -72.27
C GLY A 471 28.18 -63.02 -71.81
N ASP A 472 29.00 -63.83 -72.49
CA ASP A 472 30.44 -64.01 -72.36
C ASP A 472 31.26 -62.74 -72.67
N ILE A 473 32.33 -62.49 -71.89
CA ILE A 473 33.68 -61.99 -72.27
C ILE A 473 34.47 -61.57 -71.00
N THR A 474 35.69 -62.11 -70.92
CA THR A 474 36.68 -62.16 -69.82
C THR A 474 37.53 -60.89 -69.55
N PRO A 475 38.16 -60.75 -68.35
CA PRO A 475 39.03 -59.63 -67.88
C PRO A 475 40.56 -59.96 -67.99
N PRO A 476 41.57 -59.13 -67.57
CA PRO A 476 41.94 -58.90 -66.13
C PRO A 476 42.70 -57.60 -65.70
N GLU A 477 42.56 -57.28 -64.39
CA GLU A 477 43.52 -56.73 -63.37
C GLU A 477 44.19 -55.34 -63.55
N SER A 478 44.41 -54.47 -62.54
CA SER A 478 44.63 -54.59 -61.09
C SER A 478 44.49 -53.24 -60.33
N SER A 479 44.43 -53.32 -58.99
CA SER A 479 44.78 -52.33 -57.94
C SER A 479 43.79 -51.23 -57.52
N ASP A 480 43.08 -51.54 -56.42
CA ASP A 480 43.16 -50.82 -55.14
C ASP A 480 42.94 -49.29 -55.13
N VAL A 481 41.68 -48.89 -54.86
CA VAL A 481 41.31 -47.53 -54.46
C VAL A 481 40.46 -47.62 -53.19
N LEU A 482 41.10 -48.01 -52.10
CA LEU A 482 40.52 -47.98 -50.75
C LEU A 482 41.42 -47.16 -49.82
N THR A 483 41.50 -45.85 -50.07
CA THR A 483 41.99 -44.86 -49.08
C THR A 483 41.35 -43.50 -49.33
N GLY A 484 40.38 -43.10 -48.51
CA GLY A 484 39.83 -41.75 -48.59
C GLY A 484 38.55 -41.51 -47.80
N LEU A 485 38.43 -42.09 -46.60
CA LEU A 485 37.42 -41.69 -45.63
C LEU A 485 38.09 -40.91 -44.49
N ASP A 486 37.49 -39.75 -44.25
CA ASP A 486 37.44 -38.98 -43.00
C ASP A 486 38.56 -37.96 -42.73
N LEU A 487 38.22 -36.66 -42.86
CA LEU A 487 38.04 -35.75 -41.73
C LEU A 487 37.81 -34.30 -42.24
N GLY A 488 36.70 -33.70 -41.82
CA GLY A 488 36.75 -32.32 -41.29
C GLY A 488 36.29 -31.14 -42.18
N ARG A 489 35.10 -30.63 -41.82
CA ARG A 489 34.88 -29.27 -41.26
C ARG A 489 34.62 -28.08 -42.21
N LYS A 490 33.33 -27.71 -42.21
CA LYS A 490 32.68 -26.37 -42.13
C LYS A 490 32.78 -25.32 -43.25
N ALA A 491 31.56 -24.89 -43.63
CA ALA A 491 31.06 -23.53 -43.92
C ALA A 491 31.53 -22.88 -45.25
N ASP A 492 30.72 -22.14 -46.02
CA ASP A 492 29.36 -21.62 -45.82
C ASP A 492 28.68 -21.29 -47.17
N SER A 493 27.35 -21.26 -47.09
CA SER A 493 26.27 -20.79 -47.98
C SER A 493 26.53 -19.89 -49.22
N SER A 494 25.72 -20.11 -50.29
CA SER A 494 24.70 -19.13 -50.74
C SER A 494 23.69 -19.67 -51.79
N ILE A 495 22.44 -19.80 -51.35
CA ILE A 495 21.16 -19.50 -52.05
C ILE A 495 20.75 -20.33 -53.29
N ARG A 496 19.68 -21.16 -53.16
CA ARG A 496 18.28 -20.87 -53.58
C ARG A 496 17.46 -22.18 -53.58
N THR A 497 16.37 -22.26 -52.80
CA THR A 497 15.00 -22.74 -53.19
C THR A 497 14.14 -23.16 -51.99
N THR A 498 12.97 -22.51 -51.87
CA THR A 498 11.62 -22.96 -51.43
C THR A 498 11.42 -23.82 -50.15
N PRO A 499 10.44 -23.47 -49.28
CA PRO A 499 10.27 -24.07 -47.96
C PRO A 499 9.35 -25.31 -47.99
N ILE A 500 9.86 -26.45 -47.54
CA ILE A 500 9.07 -27.60 -47.08
C ILE A 500 9.55 -27.91 -45.65
N PRO A 501 8.69 -27.80 -44.62
CA PRO A 501 9.12 -28.00 -43.24
C PRO A 501 9.07 -29.49 -42.90
N PHE A 502 10.23 -30.13 -42.81
CA PHE A 502 10.39 -31.36 -42.04
C PHE A 502 10.89 -31.00 -40.65
N THR A 503 10.04 -31.14 -39.65
CA THR A 503 10.35 -30.94 -38.24
C THR A 503 10.96 -32.23 -37.67
N SER A 504 12.24 -32.17 -37.34
CA SER A 504 12.95 -33.22 -36.61
C SER A 504 12.45 -33.28 -35.16
N SER A 505 11.67 -34.30 -34.82
CA SER A 505 11.04 -34.50 -33.51
C SER A 505 11.98 -35.00 -32.40
N ALA A 506 13.24 -34.58 -32.38
CA ALA A 506 14.26 -35.09 -31.44
C ALA A 506 14.89 -34.04 -30.51
N ASP A 507 14.50 -32.75 -30.62
CA ASP A 507 14.91 -31.70 -29.69
C ASP A 507 13.72 -31.26 -28.81
N THR A 508 13.22 -32.16 -27.97
CA THR A 508 12.44 -31.77 -26.77
C THR A 508 13.41 -31.12 -25.78
N SER A 509 13.79 -29.88 -26.13
CA SER A 509 14.80 -29.09 -25.45
C SER A 509 14.42 -28.90 -23.99
N ILE A 510 15.39 -29.12 -23.10
CA ILE A 510 15.29 -28.81 -21.66
C ILE A 510 15.21 -27.29 -21.41
N LEU A 511 15.47 -26.49 -22.45
CA LEU A 511 15.56 -25.04 -22.44
C LEU A 511 14.24 -24.33 -22.09
N PRO A 512 13.07 -24.63 -22.68
CA PRO A 512 11.81 -23.99 -22.31
C PRO A 512 11.40 -24.28 -20.87
N ILE A 513 11.73 -25.48 -20.36
CA ILE A 513 11.50 -25.85 -18.96
C ILE A 513 12.42 -25.01 -18.07
N VAL A 514 13.71 -24.91 -18.38
CA VAL A 514 14.68 -24.09 -17.63
C VAL A 514 14.33 -22.60 -17.73
N THR A 515 13.86 -22.12 -18.87
CA THR A 515 13.38 -20.73 -19.06
C THR A 515 12.14 -20.47 -18.20
N SER A 516 11.15 -21.36 -18.21
CA SER A 516 9.96 -21.23 -17.36
C SER A 516 10.30 -21.31 -15.86
N GLN A 517 11.26 -22.16 -15.47
CA GLN A 517 11.73 -22.25 -14.09
C GLN A 517 12.48 -20.97 -13.69
N ARG A 518 13.38 -20.47 -14.54
CA ARG A 518 14.08 -19.20 -14.32
C ARG A 518 13.09 -18.05 -14.18
N ASP A 519 12.08 -17.99 -15.02
CA ASP A 519 11.10 -16.91 -15.01
C ASP A 519 10.20 -17.00 -13.77
N ARG A 520 9.82 -18.20 -13.33
CA ARG A 520 9.16 -18.43 -12.02
C ARG A 520 10.04 -18.03 -10.83
N PHE A 521 11.33 -18.35 -10.86
CA PHE A 521 12.26 -17.91 -9.82
C PHE A 521 12.43 -16.40 -9.81
N ARG A 522 12.46 -15.77 -10.99
CA ARG A 522 12.57 -14.31 -11.13
C ARG A 522 11.32 -13.60 -10.60
N GLN A 523 10.14 -14.13 -10.90
CA GLN A 523 8.86 -13.65 -10.38
C GLN A 523 8.80 -13.80 -8.86
N ARG A 524 9.12 -14.99 -8.33
CA ARG A 524 9.15 -15.22 -6.87
C ARG A 524 10.18 -14.33 -6.17
N ASN A 525 11.31 -14.04 -6.81
CA ASN A 525 12.32 -13.14 -6.24
C ASN A 525 11.84 -11.68 -6.24
N ALA A 526 11.12 -11.25 -7.28
CA ALA A 526 10.48 -9.93 -7.32
C ALA A 526 9.39 -9.79 -6.24
N GLU A 527 8.53 -10.81 -6.08
CA GLU A 527 7.52 -10.86 -5.01
C GLU A 527 8.16 -10.82 -3.61
N LEU A 528 9.26 -11.56 -3.40
CA LEU A 528 10.00 -11.53 -2.13
C LEU A 528 10.68 -10.18 -1.88
N GLU A 529 11.20 -9.52 -2.92
CA GLU A 529 11.76 -8.18 -2.82
C GLU A 529 10.68 -7.13 -2.51
N GLU A 530 9.49 -7.25 -3.09
CA GLU A 530 8.34 -6.40 -2.79
C GLU A 530 7.82 -6.62 -1.37
N GLU A 531 7.70 -7.87 -0.94
CA GLU A 531 7.30 -8.18 0.43
C GLU A 531 8.34 -7.68 1.44
N LEU A 532 9.63 -7.81 1.14
CA LEU A 532 10.70 -7.23 1.95
C LEU A 532 10.55 -5.70 2.06
N ARG A 533 10.28 -5.00 0.94
CA ARG A 533 10.04 -3.55 0.94
C ARG A 533 8.80 -3.18 1.76
N ARG A 534 7.71 -3.94 1.64
CA ARG A 534 6.48 -3.75 2.42
C ARG A 534 6.74 -3.94 3.91
N GLN A 535 7.47 -4.98 4.30
CA GLN A 535 7.87 -5.21 5.69
C GLN A 535 8.74 -4.07 6.23
N PHE A 536 9.69 -3.55 5.43
CA PHE A 536 10.48 -2.38 5.82
C PHE A 536 9.61 -1.13 6.02
N GLN A 537 8.62 -0.90 5.15
CA GLN A 537 7.69 0.21 5.28
C GLN A 537 6.85 0.09 6.56
N ILE A 538 6.27 -1.09 6.83
CA ILE A 538 5.49 -1.37 8.05
C ILE A 538 6.36 -1.17 9.30
N ILE A 539 7.60 -1.65 9.30
CA ILE A 539 8.53 -1.44 10.42
C ILE A 539 8.83 0.05 10.60
N SER A 540 8.99 0.81 9.51
CA SER A 540 9.20 2.26 9.58
C SER A 540 7.99 2.97 10.18
N ASP A 541 6.78 2.62 9.73
CA ASP A 541 5.53 3.21 10.18
C ASP A 541 5.26 2.89 11.66
N LEU A 542 5.40 1.62 12.06
CA LEU A 542 5.30 1.19 13.47
C LEU A 542 6.35 1.89 14.35
N ARG A 543 7.58 2.09 13.87
CA ARG A 543 8.59 2.86 14.62
C ARG A 543 8.19 4.32 14.79
N SER A 544 7.58 4.92 13.78
CA SER A 544 7.07 6.29 13.85
C SER A 544 5.88 6.41 14.83
N GLU A 545 4.97 5.44 14.80
CA GLU A 545 3.82 5.38 15.69
C GLU A 545 4.25 5.16 17.15
N VAL A 546 5.18 4.23 17.40
CA VAL A 546 5.76 4.04 18.73
C VAL A 546 6.43 5.32 19.23
N LYS A 547 7.11 6.07 18.36
CA LYS A 547 7.70 7.37 18.74
C LYS A 547 6.63 8.41 19.09
N ASN A 548 5.56 8.48 18.31
CA ASN A 548 4.44 9.40 18.55
C ASN A 548 3.72 9.05 19.86
N LEU A 549 3.38 7.77 20.06
CA LEU A 549 2.78 7.28 21.30
C LEU A 549 3.68 7.50 22.51
N GLN A 550 5.01 7.35 22.37
CA GLN A 550 5.93 7.68 23.46
C GLN A 550 5.94 9.17 23.80
N ALA A 551 5.86 10.05 22.79
CA ALA A 551 5.79 11.50 23.00
C ALA A 551 4.46 11.92 23.64
N ASP A 552 3.34 11.33 23.20
CA ASP A 552 2.03 11.64 23.74
C ASP A 552 1.85 11.09 25.16
N ASN A 553 2.35 9.88 25.45
CA ASN A 553 2.39 9.35 26.81
C ASN A 553 3.24 10.23 27.75
N LEU A 554 4.33 10.83 27.26
CA LEU A 554 5.13 11.78 28.02
C LEU A 554 4.34 13.07 28.33
N LYS A 555 3.63 13.63 27.33
CA LYS A 555 2.76 14.81 27.53
C LYS A 555 1.58 14.53 28.46
N LEU A 556 1.00 13.33 28.39
CA LEU A 556 -0.03 12.87 29.31
C LEU A 556 0.53 12.79 30.73
N TYR A 557 1.74 12.26 30.91
CA TYR A 557 2.42 12.25 32.18
C TYR A 557 2.72 13.66 32.71
N GLU A 558 3.15 14.59 31.85
CA GLU A 558 3.31 16.02 32.16
C GLU A 558 2.01 16.63 32.68
N LYS A 559 0.89 16.39 31.98
CA LYS A 559 -0.43 16.91 32.36
C LYS A 559 -0.94 16.32 33.67
N VAL A 560 -0.76 15.00 33.88
CA VAL A 560 -1.09 14.34 35.14
C VAL A 560 -0.26 14.91 36.28
N ARG A 561 1.04 15.11 36.08
CA ARG A 561 1.92 15.70 37.09
C ARG A 561 1.56 17.16 37.40
N TYR A 562 1.20 17.94 36.38
CA TYR A 562 0.74 19.33 36.55
C TYR A 562 -0.59 19.41 37.32
N MET A 563 -1.53 18.49 37.07
CA MET A 563 -2.77 18.39 37.85
C MET A 563 -2.50 17.91 39.27
N GLN A 564 -1.56 17.00 39.46
CA GLN A 564 -1.18 16.49 40.78
C GLN A 564 -0.47 17.57 41.61
N SER A 565 0.41 18.38 41.02
CA SER A 565 1.02 19.53 41.70
C SER A 565 -0.01 20.58 42.10
N TYR A 566 -1.02 20.85 41.26
CA TYR A 566 -2.14 21.74 41.62
C TYR A 566 -2.99 21.19 42.77
N ARG A 567 -3.20 19.87 42.82
CA ARG A 567 -3.91 19.19 43.91
C ARG A 567 -3.11 19.22 45.21
N GLU A 568 -1.79 19.11 45.14
CA GLU A 568 -0.89 19.16 46.28
C GLU A 568 -0.76 20.61 46.82
N GLU A 569 -0.76 21.61 45.93
CA GLU A 569 -0.76 23.03 46.29
C GLU A 569 -2.10 23.48 46.89
N ALA A 570 -3.23 22.93 46.41
CA ALA A 570 -4.55 23.09 47.03
C ALA A 570 -4.70 22.37 48.39
N GLY A 571 -3.78 21.44 48.72
CA GLY A 571 -3.76 20.66 49.95
C GLY A 571 -3.05 21.32 51.14
N SER A 572 -2.49 22.53 50.98
CA SER A 572 -1.71 23.21 52.04
C SER A 572 -2.54 23.99 53.08
N ARG A 573 -3.83 23.68 53.25
CA ARG A 573 -4.65 24.17 54.38
C ARG A 573 -5.03 23.00 55.29
N PRO A 574 -4.72 23.04 56.60
CA PRO A 574 -5.04 21.93 57.49
C PRO A 574 -6.51 22.04 57.88
N VAL A 575 -7.37 21.20 57.29
CA VAL A 575 -8.69 20.94 57.84
C VAL A 575 -8.87 19.44 57.97
N THR A 576 -8.84 19.02 59.23
CA THR A 576 -9.27 17.72 59.72
C THR A 576 -10.74 17.52 59.39
N SER A 577 -11.04 16.63 58.44
CA SER A 577 -12.30 15.89 58.42
C SER A 577 -12.11 14.60 57.63
N GLN A 578 -12.13 13.50 58.37
CA GLN A 578 -12.35 12.16 57.86
C GLN A 578 -13.58 12.18 56.95
N LEU A 579 -13.43 11.65 55.73
CA LEU A 579 -14.39 10.77 55.07
C LEU A 579 -13.68 10.12 53.87
N ASP A 580 -13.48 8.81 54.01
CA ASP A 580 -13.28 7.76 53.00
C ASP A 580 -12.16 7.88 51.92
N PRO A 581 -11.06 7.10 52.02
CA PRO A 581 -10.15 6.86 50.91
C PRO A 581 -10.69 5.68 50.06
N LEU A 582 -11.05 5.96 48.80
CA LEU A 582 -11.29 4.91 47.81
C LEU A 582 -10.06 3.99 47.69
N PRO A 583 -10.25 2.67 47.50
CA PRO A 583 -9.15 1.72 47.42
C PRO A 583 -8.31 2.01 46.17
N ALA A 584 -6.99 2.10 46.34
CA ALA A 584 -6.04 2.18 45.24
C ALA A 584 -6.20 0.93 44.35
N PRO A 585 -6.21 1.06 43.00
CA PRO A 585 -6.22 -0.10 42.13
C PRO A 585 -4.86 -0.79 42.25
N ALA A 586 -4.85 -1.92 42.96
CA ALA A 586 -3.77 -2.88 42.90
C ALA A 586 -3.75 -3.51 41.50
N GLY A 587 -2.82 -3.10 40.67
CA GLY A 587 -2.57 -3.74 39.38
C GLY A 587 -1.66 -2.92 38.47
N ASN A 588 -0.38 -3.28 38.42
CA ASN A 588 0.66 -2.99 37.42
C ASN A 588 0.92 -1.53 36.93
N SER A 589 0.11 -0.55 37.30
CA SER A 589 0.14 0.80 36.72
C SER A 589 1.21 1.72 37.33
N SER A 590 1.78 1.35 38.49
CA SER A 590 2.89 2.10 39.09
C SER A 590 4.21 1.94 38.32
N ASP A 591 4.41 0.81 37.65
CA ASP A 591 5.67 0.50 36.96
C ASP A 591 5.76 1.21 35.60
N ASP A 592 4.65 1.28 34.86
CA ASP A 592 4.54 2.08 33.64
C ASP A 592 4.69 3.57 33.93
N LEU A 593 4.03 4.06 34.99
CA LEU A 593 4.15 5.46 35.41
C LEU A 593 5.59 5.79 35.85
N GLY A 594 6.28 4.86 36.50
CA GLY A 594 7.70 4.97 36.86
C GLY A 594 8.63 5.08 35.64
N LYS A 595 8.36 4.31 34.58
CA LYS A 595 9.13 4.37 33.33
C LYS A 595 8.99 5.72 32.61
N TYR A 596 7.78 6.27 32.55
CA TYR A 596 7.56 7.61 31.97
C TYR A 596 8.06 8.72 32.89
N ARG A 597 8.03 8.53 34.21
CA ARG A 597 8.66 9.43 35.19
C ARG A 597 10.15 9.57 34.97
N VAL A 598 10.88 8.47 34.84
CA VAL A 598 12.32 8.49 34.59
C VAL A 598 12.63 9.17 33.27
N ARG A 599 11.91 8.84 32.19
CA ARG A 599 12.08 9.49 30.86
C ARG A 599 11.75 10.99 30.88
N TYR A 600 10.76 11.40 31.67
CA TYR A 600 10.41 12.80 31.85
C TYR A 600 11.47 13.56 32.65
N GLU A 601 11.97 12.97 33.74
CA GLU A 601 13.03 13.54 34.55
C GLU A 601 14.34 13.64 33.74
N GLU A 602 14.65 12.66 32.89
CA GLU A 602 15.78 12.66 31.94
C GLU A 602 15.65 13.76 30.88
N ALA A 603 14.46 13.91 30.28
CA ALA A 603 14.19 14.93 29.26
C ALA A 603 14.20 16.37 29.81
N MET A 604 13.79 16.55 31.08
CA MET A 604 13.71 17.85 31.74
C MET A 604 15.01 18.22 32.47
N ASN A 605 15.96 17.29 32.63
CA ASN A 605 17.24 17.55 33.32
C ASN A 605 18.21 18.32 32.42
N PRO A 606 18.49 19.61 32.71
CA PRO A 606 19.36 20.44 31.88
C PRO A 606 20.81 19.94 31.84
N PHE A 607 21.25 19.18 32.85
CA PHE A 607 22.60 18.61 32.91
C PHE A 607 22.78 17.38 32.03
N GLU A 608 21.71 16.67 31.70
CA GLU A 608 21.75 15.48 30.85
C GLU A 608 21.74 15.87 29.38
N ALA A 609 20.92 16.86 29.02
CA ALA A 609 21.01 17.54 27.74
C ALA A 609 22.39 18.20 27.52
N PHE A 610 22.99 18.75 28.58
CA PHE A 610 24.35 19.28 28.55
C PHE A 610 25.41 18.18 28.37
N ARG A 611 25.37 17.10 29.15
CA ARG A 611 26.26 15.93 28.96
C ARG A 611 26.12 15.31 27.57
N GLY A 612 24.89 15.25 27.04
CA GLY A 612 24.62 14.76 25.68
C GLY A 612 25.28 15.64 24.61
N ARG A 613 25.14 16.97 24.72
CA ARG A 613 25.80 17.96 23.82
C ARG A 613 27.32 17.97 23.98
N GLU A 614 27.82 17.84 25.20
CA GLU A 614 29.25 17.77 25.48
C GLU A 614 29.87 16.48 24.93
N ALA A 615 29.18 15.34 25.07
CA ALA A 615 29.59 14.07 24.47
C ALA A 615 29.55 14.11 22.94
N THR A 616 28.58 14.80 22.32
CA THR A 616 28.57 14.99 20.86
C THR A 616 29.67 15.93 20.39
N ARG A 617 29.96 17.00 21.14
CA ARG A 617 31.07 17.91 20.86
C ARG A 617 32.42 17.21 21.02
N ALA A 618 32.58 16.38 22.06
CA ALA A 618 33.74 15.52 22.24
C ALA A 618 33.88 14.54 21.06
N TYR A 619 32.78 13.95 20.58
CA TYR A 619 32.80 13.06 19.42
C TYR A 619 33.18 13.77 18.10
N GLN A 620 32.71 15.00 17.92
CA GLN A 620 33.05 15.83 16.77
C GLN A 620 34.49 16.36 16.81
N ASN A 621 35.08 16.51 18.00
CA ASN A 621 36.48 16.91 18.16
C ASN A 621 37.49 15.75 17.97
N LEU A 622 37.03 14.51 17.79
CA LEU A 622 37.92 13.36 17.54
C LEU A 622 38.36 13.29 16.08
N ASN A 623 39.61 12.88 15.87
CA ASN A 623 40.20 12.65 14.56
C ASN A 623 39.50 11.45 13.84
N ALA A 624 39.53 11.40 12.50
CA ALA A 624 38.84 10.37 11.72
C ALA A 624 39.25 8.93 12.11
N VAL A 625 40.53 8.73 12.44
CA VAL A 625 41.07 7.44 12.93
C VAL A 625 40.51 7.11 14.31
N GLU A 626 40.46 8.09 15.21
CA GLU A 626 39.91 7.93 16.57
C GLU A 626 38.41 7.63 16.53
N ARG A 627 37.67 8.25 15.60
CA ARG A 627 36.24 7.93 15.36
C ARG A 627 36.05 6.50 14.87
N GLY A 628 36.93 6.01 13.99
CA GLY A 628 36.95 4.62 13.55
C GLY A 628 37.18 3.66 14.72
N VAL A 629 38.19 3.94 15.55
CA VAL A 629 38.51 3.13 16.75
C VAL A 629 37.36 3.17 17.76
N LEU A 630 36.75 4.32 18.02
CA LEU A 630 35.63 4.45 18.96
C LEU A 630 34.39 3.70 18.46
N THR A 631 34.13 3.71 17.15
CA THR A 631 33.02 2.96 16.56
C THR A 631 33.23 1.45 16.73
N ILE A 632 34.45 0.96 16.45
CA ILE A 632 34.83 -0.45 16.63
C ILE A 632 34.76 -0.86 18.10
N THR A 633 35.29 -0.02 18.99
CA THR A 633 35.31 -0.27 20.44
C THR A 633 33.90 -0.32 21.01
N ARG A 634 33.02 0.60 20.57
CA ARG A 634 31.62 0.64 21.00
C ARG A 634 30.82 -0.54 20.47
N ALA A 635 31.07 -0.96 19.22
CA ALA A 635 30.48 -2.17 18.65
C ALA A 635 30.91 -3.42 19.44
N MET A 636 32.20 -3.54 19.79
CA MET A 636 32.72 -4.64 20.60
C MET A 636 32.16 -4.65 22.03
N LEU A 637 32.02 -3.48 22.68
CA LEU A 637 31.49 -3.39 24.05
C LEU A 637 29.96 -3.55 24.14
N SER A 638 29.23 -3.19 23.09
CA SER A 638 27.75 -3.21 23.08
C SER A 638 27.17 -4.64 23.14
N ASN A 639 27.87 -5.62 22.56
CA ASN A 639 27.35 -6.97 22.41
C ASN A 639 28.10 -7.97 23.30
N ARG A 640 27.38 -8.73 24.14
CA ARG A 640 27.96 -9.71 25.07
C ARG A 640 28.82 -10.77 24.35
N ARG A 641 28.43 -11.18 23.14
CA ARG A 641 29.19 -12.14 22.32
C ARG A 641 30.46 -11.52 21.73
N ALA A 642 30.40 -10.26 21.30
CA ALA A 642 31.57 -9.54 20.76
C ALA A 642 32.62 -9.30 21.86
N ARG A 643 32.19 -9.00 23.09
CA ARG A 643 33.10 -8.92 24.25
C ARG A 643 33.83 -10.23 24.52
N ALA A 644 33.11 -11.36 24.51
CA ALA A 644 33.71 -12.68 24.71
C ALA A 644 34.69 -13.05 23.59
N PHE A 645 34.32 -12.75 22.33
CA PHE A 645 35.19 -12.97 21.17
C PHE A 645 36.46 -12.11 21.23
N PHE A 646 36.35 -10.83 21.60
CA PHE A 646 37.51 -9.95 21.75
C PHE A 646 38.47 -10.42 22.85
N ILE A 647 37.93 -10.86 23.99
CA ILE A 647 38.75 -11.43 25.08
C ILE A 647 39.48 -12.69 24.60
N PHE A 648 38.77 -13.59 23.91
CA PHE A 648 39.37 -14.81 23.36
C PHE A 648 40.42 -14.51 22.29
N TYR A 649 40.13 -13.58 21.38
CA TYR A 649 41.04 -13.13 20.33
C TYR A 649 42.30 -12.49 20.91
N SER A 650 42.15 -11.61 21.91
CA SER A 650 43.28 -11.02 22.63
C SER A 650 44.13 -12.09 23.31
N LEU A 651 43.50 -13.04 24.01
CA LEU A 651 44.21 -14.14 24.67
C LEU A 651 44.95 -15.04 23.67
N ALA A 652 44.32 -15.38 22.53
CA ALA A 652 44.93 -16.15 21.46
C ALA A 652 46.11 -15.40 20.82
N LEU A 653 46.02 -14.08 20.64
CA LEU A 653 47.11 -13.26 20.13
C LEU A 653 48.28 -13.23 21.11
N HIS A 654 48.02 -13.09 22.42
CA HIS A 654 49.06 -13.16 23.44
C HIS A 654 49.73 -14.54 23.48
N LEU A 655 48.96 -15.63 23.34
CA LEU A 655 49.51 -16.98 23.23
C LEU A 655 50.35 -17.15 21.96
N LEU A 656 49.91 -16.59 20.82
CA LEU A 656 50.65 -16.63 19.57
C LEU A 656 51.96 -15.84 19.65
N VAL A 657 51.94 -14.65 20.27
CA VAL A 657 53.15 -13.85 20.50
C VAL A 657 54.08 -14.55 21.48
N MET A 658 53.57 -15.17 22.56
CA MET A 658 54.39 -16.02 23.44
C MET A 658 54.98 -17.20 22.68
N TYR A 659 54.21 -17.85 21.81
CA TYR A 659 54.67 -18.98 21.01
C TYR A 659 55.76 -18.56 20.01
N THR A 660 55.56 -17.47 19.28
CA THR A 660 56.56 -16.99 18.31
C THR A 660 57.81 -16.46 19.00
N THR A 661 57.70 -15.79 20.14
CA THR A 661 58.86 -15.37 20.94
C THR A 661 59.57 -16.58 21.55
N TYR A 662 58.85 -17.62 21.97
CA TYR A 662 59.42 -18.89 22.43
C TYR A 662 60.17 -19.62 21.30
N GLU A 663 59.59 -19.75 20.11
CA GLU A 663 60.23 -20.33 18.92
C GLU A 663 61.46 -19.53 18.48
N CYS A 664 61.39 -18.19 18.45
CA CYS A 664 62.54 -17.35 18.14
C CYS A 664 63.67 -17.47 19.19
N THR A 665 63.31 -17.65 20.46
CA THR A 665 64.30 -17.81 21.54
C THR A 665 64.91 -19.21 21.54
N THR A 666 64.15 -20.25 21.20
CA THR A 666 64.61 -21.64 21.13
C THR A 666 65.36 -21.96 19.83
N THR A 667 65.00 -21.32 18.71
CA THR A 667 65.69 -21.45 17.41
C THR A 667 67.03 -20.70 17.35
N SER A 668 67.29 -19.78 18.29
CA SER A 668 68.58 -19.06 18.37
C SER A 668 69.73 -19.91 18.98
N GLY A 669 69.56 -21.23 19.08
CA GLY A 669 70.61 -22.17 19.42
C GLY A 669 71.27 -22.78 18.18
N THR A 670 72.50 -22.34 17.89
CA THR A 670 73.54 -23.01 17.08
C THR A 670 73.54 -22.81 15.54
N HIS A 671 73.99 -21.64 15.08
CA HIS A 671 74.90 -21.62 13.93
C HIS A 671 75.92 -20.47 14.04
N LEU A 672 77.06 -20.77 14.66
CA LEU A 672 78.28 -19.95 14.60
C LEU A 672 78.78 -19.95 13.15
N GLN A 673 78.34 -18.98 12.35
CA GLN A 673 78.81 -18.84 10.97
C GLN A 673 80.13 -18.04 10.96
N LYS A 674 81.24 -18.79 10.87
CA LYS A 674 82.58 -18.28 10.56
C LYS A 674 82.52 -17.40 9.29
N GLN A 675 83.10 -16.20 9.38
CA GLN A 675 83.35 -15.35 8.21
C GLN A 675 84.31 -16.06 7.22
N PRO A 676 84.00 -16.11 5.92
CA PRO A 676 85.00 -16.45 4.91
C PRO A 676 85.81 -15.19 4.54
N GLY A 677 87.13 -15.33 4.52
CA GLY A 677 88.07 -14.27 4.19
C GLY A 677 88.00 -13.85 2.71
N PRO A 678 88.52 -12.66 2.38
CA PRO A 678 88.52 -12.17 1.01
C PRO A 678 89.66 -12.87 0.26
N TYR A 679 89.35 -13.71 -0.74
CA TYR A 679 90.12 -14.01 -1.96
C TYR A 679 89.76 -15.41 -2.49
N GLY A 680 88.93 -15.42 -3.54
CA GLY A 680 88.88 -16.42 -4.63
C GLY A 680 88.26 -17.79 -4.34
N PRO A 681 87.93 -18.56 -5.41
CA PRO A 681 88.16 -18.32 -6.83
C PRO A 681 86.99 -17.70 -7.59
#